data_AF-A0ABC9VB43-F1
#
_entry.id   AF-A0ABC9VB43-F1
#
_cell.length_a   1.000
_cell.length_b   1.000
_cell.length_c   1.000
_cell.angle_alpha   90.00
_cell.angle_beta   90.00
_cell.angle_gamma   90.00
#
_symmetry.space_group_name_H-M   'P 1'
#
loop_
_entity.id
_entity.type
_entity.pdbx_description
1 polymer ?
#
loop_
_entity_poly.entity_id
_entity_poly.type
_entity_poly.pdbx_seq_one_letter_code
_entity_poly.pdbx_strand_id
1 'polypeptide(L)'
;MEIIPSSRFRGTWKYIRAFAFISFILAILSAVTLGGFILFAKIKGAPPLAVPQTTIFYADDGTKIGESDNGQKRYWVKLDDISPYVIQATIAVEDRKFYEHHGFDIKRIIGAVAADIKAMAKVQGASTITQQYARNLFLTHDKTWTRKLQEALYTIRLEANYSKNQILEGYLNTIYYGHGAYGIEAAARYYFGKHAKDLTLSEAAMLAGIPKGPYYYSPLINEKRAKARQKTVLLSMEQSGYINKKEAEQAYQDKLVYTHHHEMKQKNIAPYFQDVVKHVLRNQLGLDERTIELGGLRVYTSLDPHMQKIAEQEINAIIDPHSQIQAALVAMDPRTGEVKALVGGRDYEKSPFNRAVQAQRQPGSTFKPFLYYAAIREGFTPSTQMRSELTTFTFDNGKATYTPHNYNDYYANDAITLAQAIALSDNVFAVKTHLFIGENKLVETAKKLGITSKLKAVPSLALGTSPVKVIDMVKAYSAFANNGKKVEPVFIKKVVNQQGEIIYEYKPESKQVLDPDAAYVTTQLMTGMFDPKLNDYTTVTGQSIRKQITRPYAGKSGTTETDSWMIGFAPQLVAGVWTGYDRGETIDKMVEKQYAKQIWVRFMEKSLQGKPKKKFKPTKGVVGVYVDPDNGKLATKSCPVRRLTYYITGTEPNEYCTDHLPEKKAKKKEKKKHWFEKWFPWF
;
A
#
# COMPACT_ATOMS: atom_id res chain seq x y z
N MET A 1 -62.68 81.44 -14.60
CA MET A 1 -62.16 80.72 -13.42
C MET A 1 -61.32 79.55 -13.91
N GLU A 2 -60.01 79.76 -14.08
CA GLU A 2 -59.05 78.70 -14.35
C GLU A 2 -58.69 78.02 -13.02
N ILE A 3 -58.93 76.71 -12.92
CA ILE A 3 -58.51 75.92 -11.76
C ILE A 3 -57.05 75.51 -12.00
N ILE A 4 -56.13 76.25 -11.38
CA ILE A 4 -54.70 75.96 -11.36
C ILE A 4 -54.47 74.78 -10.39
N PRO A 5 -54.00 73.59 -10.84
CA PRO A 5 -53.64 72.53 -9.93
C PRO A 5 -52.32 72.88 -9.23
N SER A 6 -52.31 72.77 -7.91
CA SER A 6 -51.17 73.14 -7.06
C SER A 6 -49.86 72.45 -7.49
N SER A 7 -48.79 73.24 -7.57
CA SER A 7 -47.47 72.84 -8.09
C SER A 7 -46.79 71.67 -7.34
N ARG A 8 -47.32 71.28 -6.18
CA ARG A 8 -46.85 70.12 -5.40
C ARG A 8 -47.29 68.75 -5.95
N PHE A 9 -48.34 68.67 -6.77
CA PHE A 9 -48.86 67.37 -7.27
C PHE A 9 -48.17 66.84 -8.53
N ARG A 10 -47.61 67.72 -9.38
CA ARG A 10 -46.90 67.32 -10.62
C ARG A 10 -45.53 66.69 -10.33
N GLY A 11 -44.86 67.08 -9.25
CA GLY A 11 -43.57 66.52 -8.85
C GLY A 11 -43.68 65.05 -8.42
N THR A 12 -44.67 64.72 -7.59
CA THR A 12 -44.89 63.36 -7.06
C THR A 12 -45.21 62.37 -8.17
N TRP A 13 -45.98 62.77 -9.18
CA TRP A 13 -46.32 61.91 -10.33
C TRP A 13 -45.13 61.62 -11.26
N LYS A 14 -44.17 62.55 -11.35
CA LYS A 14 -42.91 62.34 -12.06
C LYS A 14 -42.05 61.27 -11.38
N TYR A 15 -41.97 61.28 -10.05
CA TYR A 15 -41.25 60.26 -9.28
C TYR A 15 -41.94 58.89 -9.32
N ILE A 16 -43.28 58.84 -9.28
CA ILE A 16 -44.04 57.59 -9.42
C ILE A 16 -43.83 56.97 -10.81
N ARG A 17 -43.88 57.77 -11.87
CA ARG A 17 -43.61 57.29 -13.25
C ARG A 17 -42.17 56.84 -13.43
N ALA A 18 -41.20 57.58 -12.88
CA ALA A 18 -39.79 57.18 -12.90
C ALA A 18 -39.58 55.86 -12.14
N PHE A 19 -40.18 55.71 -10.96
CA PHE A 19 -40.12 54.47 -10.18
C PHE A 19 -40.76 53.29 -10.93
N ALA A 20 -41.93 53.49 -11.55
CA ALA A 20 -42.58 52.46 -12.35
C ALA A 20 -41.75 52.07 -13.58
N PHE A 21 -41.16 53.03 -14.28
CA PHE A 21 -40.31 52.79 -15.44
C PHE A 21 -39.00 52.07 -15.07
N ILE A 22 -38.34 52.50 -14.00
CA ILE A 22 -37.14 51.83 -13.47
C ILE A 22 -37.49 50.40 -13.01
N SER A 23 -38.61 50.22 -12.33
CA SER A 23 -39.07 48.89 -11.89
C SER A 23 -39.36 47.97 -13.09
N PHE A 24 -39.94 48.51 -14.17
CA PHE A 24 -40.20 47.77 -15.40
C PHE A 24 -38.90 47.36 -16.11
N ILE A 25 -37.93 48.27 -16.22
CA ILE A 25 -36.60 47.96 -16.77
C ILE A 25 -35.90 46.88 -15.94
N LEU A 26 -35.93 47.00 -14.61
CA LEU A 26 -35.37 46.01 -13.70
C LEU A 26 -36.06 44.65 -13.85
N ALA A 27 -37.38 44.62 -14.03
CA ALA A 27 -38.13 43.39 -14.27
C ALA A 27 -37.73 42.72 -15.60
N ILE A 28 -37.59 43.49 -16.68
CA ILE A 28 -37.10 42.98 -17.98
C ILE A 28 -35.67 42.46 -17.85
N LEU A 29 -34.78 43.22 -17.23
CA LEU A 29 -33.38 42.82 -17.04
C LEU A 29 -33.28 41.51 -16.22
N SER A 30 -34.12 41.37 -15.20
CA SER A 30 -34.23 40.17 -14.37
C SER A 30 -34.77 38.97 -15.17
N ALA A 31 -35.76 39.19 -16.04
CA ALA A 31 -36.31 38.14 -16.90
C ALA A 31 -35.29 37.68 -17.96
N VAL A 32 -34.56 38.60 -18.59
CA VAL A 32 -33.51 38.30 -19.58
C VAL A 32 -32.35 37.56 -18.93
N THR A 33 -31.90 37.99 -17.75
CA THR A 33 -30.82 37.29 -17.02
C THR A 33 -31.26 35.90 -16.59
N LEU A 34 -32.46 35.73 -16.02
CA LEU A 34 -33.01 34.42 -15.65
C LEU A 34 -33.16 33.51 -16.88
N GLY A 35 -33.68 34.03 -17.99
CA GLY A 35 -33.80 33.30 -19.25
C GLY A 35 -32.43 32.88 -19.81
N GLY A 36 -31.44 33.76 -19.74
CA GLY A 36 -30.06 33.46 -20.11
C GLY A 36 -29.44 32.37 -19.25
N PHE A 37 -29.68 32.36 -17.94
CA PHE A 37 -29.23 31.29 -17.03
C PHE A 37 -29.89 29.95 -17.35
N ILE A 38 -31.19 29.92 -17.65
CA ILE A 38 -31.91 28.70 -18.05
C ILE A 38 -31.36 28.17 -19.38
N LEU A 39 -31.13 29.05 -20.35
CA LEU A 39 -30.56 28.67 -21.65
C LEU A 39 -29.15 28.11 -21.49
N PHE A 40 -28.30 28.77 -20.70
CA PHE A 40 -26.96 28.28 -20.36
C PHE A 40 -27.00 26.90 -19.68
N ALA A 41 -27.94 26.71 -18.74
CA ALA A 41 -28.14 25.45 -18.05
C ALA A 41 -28.55 24.31 -19.00
N LYS A 42 -29.37 24.60 -20.02
CA LYS A 42 -29.73 23.62 -21.06
C LYS A 42 -28.56 23.32 -22.01
N ILE A 43 -27.82 24.35 -22.45
CA ILE A 43 -26.66 24.19 -23.36
C ILE A 43 -25.55 23.35 -22.71
N LYS A 44 -25.29 23.53 -21.41
CA LYS A 44 -24.29 22.75 -20.66
C LYS A 44 -24.70 21.31 -20.37
N GLY A 45 -25.93 20.92 -20.71
CA GLY A 45 -26.44 19.57 -20.51
C GLY A 45 -26.72 19.21 -19.04
N ALA A 46 -27.36 18.05 -18.89
CA ALA A 46 -27.85 17.53 -17.63
C ALA A 46 -26.68 17.17 -16.69
N PRO A 47 -26.58 17.76 -15.48
CA PRO A 47 -25.53 17.41 -14.52
C PRO A 47 -25.79 16.01 -13.93
N PRO A 48 -24.78 15.12 -13.82
CA PRO A 48 -25.01 13.72 -13.43
C PRO A 48 -25.80 13.59 -12.12
N LEU A 49 -26.89 12.82 -12.12
CA LEU A 49 -27.71 12.52 -10.93
C LEU A 49 -27.06 11.51 -9.98
N ALA A 50 -26.26 10.60 -10.53
CA ALA A 50 -25.63 9.56 -9.76
C ALA A 50 -24.48 10.13 -8.93
N VAL A 51 -24.56 9.87 -7.63
CA VAL A 51 -23.44 10.05 -6.71
C VAL A 51 -22.35 9.03 -7.02
N PRO A 52 -21.10 9.40 -6.76
CA PRO A 52 -19.94 8.54 -6.87
C PRO A 52 -20.07 7.12 -6.33
N GLN A 53 -19.47 6.17 -7.06
CA GLN A 53 -19.36 4.76 -6.69
C GLN A 53 -18.04 4.51 -5.95
N THR A 54 -18.07 3.58 -5.00
CA THR A 54 -16.86 3.21 -4.26
C THR A 54 -15.89 2.50 -5.20
N THR A 55 -14.62 2.89 -5.12
CA THR A 55 -13.55 2.14 -5.78
C THR A 55 -13.33 0.82 -5.06
N ILE A 56 -13.27 -0.27 -5.83
CA ILE A 56 -13.07 -1.63 -5.33
C ILE A 56 -11.66 -2.09 -5.69
N PHE A 57 -10.95 -2.64 -4.70
CA PHE A 57 -9.63 -3.22 -4.87
C PHE A 57 -9.73 -4.73 -4.90
N TYR A 58 -9.18 -5.34 -5.94
CA TYR A 58 -9.13 -6.78 -6.16
C TYR A 58 -7.69 -7.30 -6.08
N ALA A 59 -7.51 -8.48 -5.49
CA ALA A 59 -6.26 -9.23 -5.53
C ALA A 59 -6.02 -9.85 -6.92
N ASP A 60 -4.87 -10.51 -7.07
CA ASP A 60 -4.46 -11.21 -8.30
C ASP A 60 -5.40 -12.38 -8.67
N ASP A 61 -6.07 -12.98 -7.69
CA ASP A 61 -7.06 -14.05 -7.87
C ASP A 61 -8.52 -13.54 -8.03
N GLY A 62 -8.72 -12.22 -8.03
CA GLY A 62 -10.03 -11.59 -8.11
C GLY A 62 -10.76 -11.43 -6.77
N THR A 63 -10.16 -11.84 -5.65
CA THR A 63 -10.72 -11.61 -4.31
C THR A 63 -10.81 -10.11 -4.02
N LYS A 64 -11.94 -9.63 -3.50
CA LYS A 64 -12.06 -8.25 -2.99
C LYS A 64 -11.20 -8.09 -1.74
N ILE A 65 -10.18 -7.24 -1.80
CA ILE A 65 -9.24 -7.01 -0.68
C ILE A 65 -9.57 -5.75 0.11
N GLY A 66 -10.27 -4.82 -0.51
CA GLY A 66 -10.73 -3.59 0.12
C GLY A 66 -11.66 -2.80 -0.78
N GLU A 67 -12.23 -1.77 -0.21
CA GLU A 67 -12.99 -0.75 -0.90
C GLU A 67 -12.63 0.61 -0.32
N SER A 68 -12.76 1.65 -1.13
CA SER A 68 -12.62 3.03 -0.69
C SER A 68 -13.88 3.44 0.10
N ASP A 69 -14.14 2.75 1.21
CA ASP A 69 -15.19 3.13 2.13
C ASP A 69 -14.68 4.25 3.02
N ASN A 70 -15.02 5.50 2.68
CA ASN A 70 -15.05 6.60 3.64
C ASN A 70 -16.22 6.45 4.65
N GLY A 71 -16.55 5.20 5.01
CA GLY A 71 -17.71 4.85 5.83
C GLY A 71 -19.06 5.04 5.14
N GLN A 72 -19.12 5.22 3.81
CA GLN A 72 -20.37 5.54 3.11
C GLN A 72 -20.89 4.37 2.27
N LYS A 73 -21.62 3.43 2.90
CA LYS A 73 -22.37 2.42 2.13
C LYS A 73 -23.53 3.12 1.44
N ARG A 74 -23.52 3.19 0.11
CA ARG A 74 -24.60 3.77 -0.71
C ARG A 74 -25.18 2.69 -1.60
N TYR A 75 -26.48 2.46 -1.48
CA TYR A 75 -27.24 1.57 -2.35
C TYR A 75 -28.23 2.43 -3.13
N TRP A 76 -28.07 2.53 -4.44
CA TRP A 76 -29.03 3.26 -5.26
C TRP A 76 -30.30 2.41 -5.43
N VAL A 77 -31.43 2.93 -4.98
CA VAL A 77 -32.76 2.31 -5.17
C VAL A 77 -33.65 3.25 -5.98
N LYS A 78 -34.45 2.69 -6.88
CA LYS A 78 -35.43 3.48 -7.65
C LYS A 78 -36.48 4.05 -6.71
N LEU A 79 -37.09 5.18 -7.08
CA LEU A 79 -38.13 5.81 -6.27
C LEU A 79 -39.30 4.87 -5.98
N ASP A 80 -39.65 4.01 -6.95
CA ASP A 80 -40.72 3.01 -6.83
C ASP A 80 -40.38 1.87 -5.85
N ASP A 81 -39.09 1.67 -5.55
CA ASP A 81 -38.56 0.70 -4.57
C ASP A 81 -38.32 1.35 -3.19
N ILE A 82 -38.91 2.52 -2.92
CA ILE A 82 -38.87 3.22 -1.63
C ILE A 82 -40.28 3.26 -1.06
N SER A 83 -40.42 3.00 0.25
CA SER A 83 -41.72 3.06 0.93
C SER A 83 -42.41 4.42 0.69
N PRO A 84 -43.69 4.45 0.27
CA PRO A 84 -44.43 5.69 0.06
C PRO A 84 -44.43 6.59 1.30
N TYR A 85 -44.40 5.99 2.51
CA TYR A 85 -44.33 6.75 3.75
C TYR A 85 -43.04 7.53 3.90
N VAL A 86 -41.89 7.03 3.40
CA VAL A 86 -40.63 7.78 3.41
C VAL A 86 -40.71 8.99 2.49
N ILE A 87 -41.23 8.77 1.28
CA ILE A 87 -41.40 9.82 0.26
C ILE A 87 -42.27 10.94 0.83
N GLN A 88 -43.44 10.57 1.36
CA GLN A 88 -44.40 11.51 1.95
C GLN A 88 -43.84 12.21 3.19
N ALA A 89 -43.19 11.48 4.10
CA ALA A 89 -42.59 12.04 5.31
C ALA A 89 -41.51 13.08 4.98
N THR A 90 -40.65 12.76 4.02
CA THR A 90 -39.56 13.64 3.58
C THR A 90 -40.12 14.91 2.95
N ILE A 91 -41.08 14.80 2.02
CA ILE A 91 -41.74 15.96 1.40
C ILE A 91 -42.44 16.81 2.48
N ALA A 92 -43.20 16.19 3.37
CA ALA A 92 -43.97 16.90 4.38
C ALA A 92 -43.11 17.74 5.34
N VAL A 93 -41.92 17.24 5.71
CA VAL A 93 -41.05 17.90 6.68
C VAL A 93 -40.00 18.82 6.05
N GLU A 94 -39.46 18.48 4.88
CA GLU A 94 -38.40 19.26 4.22
C GLU A 94 -38.96 20.29 3.23
N ASP A 95 -40.01 19.94 2.48
CA ASP A 95 -40.47 20.75 1.34
C ASP A 95 -41.91 20.41 0.89
N ARG A 96 -42.91 20.90 1.64
CA ARG A 96 -44.34 20.57 1.44
C ARG A 96 -44.87 20.87 0.04
N LYS A 97 -44.26 21.85 -0.63
CA LYS A 97 -44.66 22.34 -1.97
C LYS A 97 -43.69 21.90 -3.06
N PHE A 98 -42.91 20.85 -2.81
CA PHE A 98 -41.85 20.38 -3.70
C PHE A 98 -42.29 20.23 -5.17
N TYR A 99 -43.49 19.70 -5.41
CA TYR A 99 -44.06 19.53 -6.75
C TYR A 99 -44.68 20.80 -7.35
N GLU A 100 -44.94 21.84 -6.56
CA GLU A 100 -45.56 23.09 -7.02
C GLU A 100 -44.53 24.11 -7.54
N HIS A 101 -43.28 24.07 -7.04
CA HIS A 101 -42.25 25.06 -7.40
C HIS A 101 -41.13 24.46 -8.25
N HIS A 102 -40.34 25.31 -8.91
CA HIS A 102 -39.17 24.90 -9.72
C HIS A 102 -37.85 25.19 -8.97
N GLY A 103 -37.57 24.40 -7.93
CA GLY A 103 -36.34 24.49 -7.14
C GLY A 103 -36.29 25.59 -6.07
N PHE A 104 -37.12 26.63 -6.13
CA PHE A 104 -37.16 27.69 -5.12
C PHE A 104 -38.60 27.98 -4.67
N ASP A 105 -38.85 27.92 -3.36
CA ASP A 105 -40.10 28.40 -2.77
C ASP A 105 -39.95 29.88 -2.36
N ILE A 106 -40.38 30.77 -3.26
CA ILE A 106 -40.29 32.23 -3.08
C ILE A 106 -41.10 32.68 -1.84
N LYS A 107 -42.27 32.08 -1.59
CA LYS A 107 -43.10 32.43 -0.44
C LYS A 107 -42.40 32.05 0.87
N ARG A 108 -41.78 30.88 0.92
CA ARG A 108 -41.01 30.43 2.09
C ARG A 108 -39.74 31.25 2.30
N ILE A 109 -39.06 31.67 1.22
CA ILE A 109 -37.88 32.55 1.31
C ILE A 109 -38.26 33.90 1.90
N ILE A 110 -39.31 34.56 1.38
CA ILE A 110 -39.77 35.86 1.88
C ILE A 110 -40.22 35.73 3.34
N GLY A 111 -40.98 34.67 3.67
CA GLY A 111 -41.43 34.40 5.02
C GLY A 111 -40.28 34.21 6.01
N ALA A 112 -39.25 33.45 5.62
CA ALA A 112 -38.06 33.24 6.45
C ALA A 112 -37.27 34.53 6.66
N VAL A 113 -37.12 35.37 5.63
CA VAL A 113 -36.46 36.68 5.75
C VAL A 113 -37.22 37.59 6.73
N ALA A 114 -38.54 37.65 6.63
CA ALA A 114 -39.35 38.45 7.56
C ALA A 114 -39.24 37.94 9.01
N ALA A 115 -39.22 36.60 9.20
CA ALA A 115 -39.04 35.99 10.51
C ALA A 115 -37.64 36.24 11.10
N ASP A 116 -36.59 36.13 10.29
CA ASP A 116 -35.20 36.36 10.71
C ASP A 116 -34.96 37.83 11.08
N ILE A 117 -35.56 38.77 10.34
CA ILE A 117 -35.54 40.22 10.67
C ILE A 117 -36.26 40.46 12.00
N LYS A 118 -37.44 39.87 12.20
CA LYS A 118 -38.22 40.02 13.43
C LYS A 118 -37.51 39.43 14.66
N ALA A 119 -36.77 38.34 14.49
CA ALA A 119 -36.06 37.66 15.57
C ALA A 119 -34.63 38.16 15.80
N MET A 120 -34.13 39.07 14.94
CA MET A 120 -32.71 39.51 14.89
C MET A 120 -31.70 38.35 14.92
N ALA A 121 -32.11 37.18 14.43
CA ALA A 121 -31.32 35.96 14.42
C ALA A 121 -31.83 35.05 13.29
N LYS A 122 -30.98 34.12 12.84
CA LYS A 122 -31.37 33.14 11.83
C LYS A 122 -32.16 32.01 12.49
N VAL A 123 -33.48 32.03 12.34
CA VAL A 123 -34.41 31.13 13.06
C VAL A 123 -35.07 30.12 12.12
N GLN A 124 -35.29 30.44 10.84
CA GLN A 124 -35.94 29.54 9.88
C GLN A 124 -35.08 29.19 8.66
N GLY A 125 -35.22 27.94 8.20
CA GLY A 125 -34.59 27.45 6.97
C GLY A 125 -35.54 27.59 5.77
N ALA A 126 -35.06 28.16 4.67
CA ALA A 126 -35.84 28.32 3.43
C ALA A 126 -35.44 27.36 2.29
N SER A 127 -34.48 26.44 2.50
CA SER A 127 -33.87 25.63 1.42
C SER A 127 -34.73 24.43 1.01
N THR A 128 -35.08 24.34 -0.28
CA THR A 128 -35.92 23.28 -0.89
C THR A 128 -35.17 21.95 -1.02
N ILE A 129 -35.87 20.86 -1.34
CA ILE A 129 -35.23 19.54 -1.58
C ILE A 129 -34.18 19.65 -2.70
N THR A 130 -34.50 20.31 -3.81
CA THR A 130 -33.57 20.48 -4.94
C THR A 130 -32.33 21.27 -4.54
N GLN A 131 -32.48 22.34 -3.73
CA GLN A 131 -31.35 23.10 -3.22
C GLN A 131 -30.45 22.27 -2.31
N GLN A 132 -31.07 21.49 -1.41
CA GLN A 132 -30.34 20.59 -0.55
C GLN A 132 -29.63 19.49 -1.35
N TYR A 133 -30.26 18.96 -2.38
CA TYR A 133 -29.67 17.96 -3.27
C TYR A 133 -28.47 18.52 -4.05
N ALA A 134 -28.63 19.70 -4.67
CA ALA A 134 -27.56 20.41 -5.36
C ALA A 134 -26.35 20.65 -4.43
N ARG A 135 -26.62 21.07 -3.19
CA ARG A 135 -25.58 21.25 -2.16
C ARG A 135 -24.84 19.96 -1.86
N ASN A 136 -25.58 18.86 -1.66
CA ASN A 136 -24.99 17.57 -1.28
C ASN A 136 -24.19 16.92 -2.42
N LEU A 137 -24.52 17.20 -3.68
CA LEU A 137 -23.94 16.55 -4.84
C LEU A 137 -22.69 17.27 -5.39
N PHE A 138 -22.68 18.60 -5.38
CA PHE A 138 -21.68 19.38 -6.13
C PHE A 138 -20.80 20.31 -5.29
N LEU A 139 -21.11 20.55 -4.01
CA LEU A 139 -20.48 21.62 -3.23
C LEU A 139 -19.82 21.11 -1.94
N THR A 140 -18.74 21.77 -1.53
CA THR A 140 -18.15 21.60 -0.21
C THR A 140 -19.05 22.24 0.87
N HIS A 141 -18.89 21.85 2.14
CA HIS A 141 -19.77 22.30 3.23
C HIS A 141 -19.46 23.72 3.76
N ASP A 142 -18.58 24.48 3.11
CA ASP A 142 -18.10 25.79 3.59
C ASP A 142 -19.19 26.86 3.58
N LYS A 143 -19.37 27.63 4.65
CA LYS A 143 -20.43 28.66 4.75
C LYS A 143 -20.06 29.98 4.06
N THR A 144 -19.83 29.96 2.75
CA THR A 144 -19.53 31.16 1.96
C THR A 144 -20.72 31.62 1.10
N TRP A 145 -20.77 32.93 0.80
CA TRP A 145 -21.77 33.50 -0.14
C TRP A 145 -21.57 32.97 -1.57
N THR A 146 -20.32 32.72 -1.98
CA THR A 146 -19.98 32.11 -3.26
C THR A 146 -20.56 30.70 -3.40
N ARG A 147 -20.49 29.88 -2.35
CA ARG A 147 -21.15 28.56 -2.34
C ARG A 147 -22.65 28.69 -2.53
N LYS A 148 -23.32 29.66 -1.90
CA LYS A 148 -24.78 29.82 -2.04
C LYS A 148 -25.21 30.20 -3.45
N LEU A 149 -24.40 30.99 -4.17
CA LEU A 149 -24.63 31.29 -5.58
C LEU A 149 -24.46 30.04 -6.46
N GLN A 150 -23.41 29.24 -6.22
CA GLN A 150 -23.21 27.97 -6.93
C GLN A 150 -24.35 26.98 -6.66
N GLU A 151 -24.86 26.91 -5.43
CA GLU A 151 -26.02 26.09 -5.06
C GLU A 151 -27.25 26.48 -5.87
N ALA A 152 -27.51 27.78 -6.02
CA ALA A 152 -28.61 28.28 -6.83
C ALA A 152 -28.44 27.89 -8.32
N LEU A 153 -27.23 28.02 -8.86
CA LEU A 153 -26.94 27.63 -10.25
C LEU A 153 -27.15 26.14 -10.50
N TYR A 154 -26.66 25.26 -9.60
CA TYR A 154 -26.91 23.83 -9.71
C TYR A 154 -28.37 23.45 -9.51
N THR A 155 -29.10 24.17 -8.65
CA THR A 155 -30.55 23.99 -8.47
C THR A 155 -31.30 24.26 -9.78
N ILE A 156 -31.00 25.37 -10.46
CA ILE A 156 -31.59 25.70 -11.76
C ILE A 156 -31.24 24.61 -12.80
N ARG A 157 -29.98 24.15 -12.81
CA ARG A 157 -29.56 23.09 -13.73
C ARG A 157 -30.28 21.76 -13.50
N LEU A 158 -30.51 21.38 -12.24
CA LEU A 158 -31.24 20.15 -11.92
C LEU A 158 -32.70 20.25 -12.38
N GLU A 159 -33.40 21.33 -12.02
CA GLU A 159 -34.82 21.54 -12.36
C GLU A 159 -35.06 21.72 -13.87
N ALA A 160 -34.08 22.24 -14.61
CA ALA A 160 -34.21 22.41 -16.06
C ALA A 160 -34.00 21.10 -16.85
N ASN A 161 -33.35 20.10 -16.26
CA ASN A 161 -32.93 18.88 -16.96
C ASN A 161 -33.56 17.59 -16.41
N TYR A 162 -34.15 17.62 -15.21
CA TYR A 162 -34.69 16.43 -14.56
C TYR A 162 -36.11 16.64 -14.07
N SER A 163 -36.90 15.57 -14.12
CA SER A 163 -38.23 15.55 -13.51
C SER A 163 -38.14 15.61 -11.98
N LYS A 164 -39.23 16.04 -11.34
CA LYS A 164 -39.33 16.08 -9.87
C LYS A 164 -39.07 14.72 -9.23
N ASN A 165 -39.56 13.64 -9.84
CA ASN A 165 -39.33 12.29 -9.35
C ASN A 165 -37.86 11.90 -9.40
N GLN A 166 -37.14 12.22 -10.48
CA GLN A 166 -35.71 11.97 -10.59
C GLN A 166 -34.88 12.77 -9.57
N ILE A 167 -35.26 14.02 -9.32
CA ILE A 167 -34.62 14.87 -8.31
C ILE A 167 -34.85 14.29 -6.90
N LEU A 168 -36.08 13.84 -6.62
CA LEU A 168 -36.42 13.25 -5.33
C LEU A 168 -35.74 11.89 -5.10
N GLU A 169 -35.70 11.04 -6.13
CA GLU A 169 -34.95 9.78 -6.11
C GLU A 169 -33.48 10.04 -5.79
N GLY A 170 -32.86 10.97 -6.52
CA GLY A 170 -31.49 11.37 -6.27
C GLY A 170 -31.29 11.89 -4.84
N TYR A 171 -32.16 12.79 -4.38
CA TYR A 171 -32.09 13.31 -3.01
C TYR A 171 -32.15 12.20 -1.95
N LEU A 172 -33.14 11.29 -2.04
CA LEU A 172 -33.31 10.18 -1.10
C LEU A 172 -32.15 9.18 -1.14
N ASN A 173 -31.47 9.04 -2.26
CA ASN A 173 -30.27 8.19 -2.40
C ASN A 173 -28.96 8.89 -1.99
N THR A 174 -28.97 10.20 -1.72
CA THR A 174 -27.75 10.98 -1.45
C THR A 174 -27.69 11.60 -0.07
N ILE A 175 -28.84 11.82 0.56
CA ILE A 175 -28.93 12.48 1.85
C ILE A 175 -28.28 11.66 2.96
N TYR A 176 -27.62 12.35 3.91
CA TYR A 176 -26.92 11.71 5.02
C TYR A 176 -27.87 11.48 6.20
N TYR A 177 -27.98 10.21 6.62
CA TYR A 177 -28.78 9.79 7.77
C TYR A 177 -27.94 9.51 9.03
N GLY A 178 -26.65 9.82 9.05
CA GLY A 178 -25.80 9.57 10.22
C GLY A 178 -25.11 8.21 10.17
N HIS A 179 -24.08 8.01 11.01
CA HIS A 179 -23.30 6.76 11.11
C HIS A 179 -22.79 6.19 9.79
N GLY A 180 -22.44 7.05 8.83
CA GLY A 180 -22.01 6.59 7.50
C GLY A 180 -23.13 6.10 6.58
N ALA A 181 -24.40 6.12 7.01
CA ALA A 181 -25.53 5.77 6.16
C ALA A 181 -25.89 6.96 5.24
N TYR A 182 -25.54 6.84 3.95
CA TYR A 182 -25.91 7.78 2.91
C TYR A 182 -26.95 7.15 1.98
N GLY A 183 -28.09 7.81 1.84
CA GLY A 183 -29.24 7.29 1.13
C GLY A 183 -30.15 6.43 2.00
N ILE A 184 -31.44 6.42 1.65
CA ILE A 184 -32.48 5.80 2.47
C ILE A 184 -32.30 4.28 2.60
N GLU A 185 -31.86 3.58 1.57
CA GLU A 185 -31.64 2.12 1.60
C GLU A 185 -30.54 1.75 2.60
N ALA A 186 -29.45 2.52 2.63
CA ALA A 186 -28.40 2.33 3.61
C ALA A 186 -28.91 2.62 5.03
N ALA A 187 -29.72 3.66 5.21
CA ALA A 187 -30.31 4.01 6.50
C ALA A 187 -31.30 2.95 7.00
N ALA A 188 -32.17 2.44 6.14
CA ALA A 188 -33.14 1.39 6.47
C ALA A 188 -32.43 0.13 6.99
N ARG A 189 -31.37 -0.30 6.29
CA ARG A 189 -30.55 -1.45 6.69
C ARG A 189 -29.79 -1.18 7.97
N TYR A 190 -29.22 0.02 8.11
CA TYR A 190 -28.38 0.38 9.24
C TYR A 190 -29.17 0.52 10.55
N TYR A 191 -30.35 1.14 10.51
CA TYR A 191 -31.16 1.39 11.71
C TYR A 191 -32.14 0.27 12.03
N PHE A 192 -32.69 -0.41 11.02
CA PHE A 192 -33.78 -1.38 11.19
C PHE A 192 -33.50 -2.76 10.58
N GLY A 193 -32.39 -2.95 9.87
CA GLY A 193 -32.10 -4.22 9.18
C GLY A 193 -33.06 -4.55 8.04
N LYS A 194 -33.76 -3.54 7.48
CA LYS A 194 -34.79 -3.70 6.45
C LYS A 194 -34.40 -3.00 5.14
N HIS A 195 -35.07 -3.35 4.04
CA HIS A 195 -35.02 -2.56 2.81
C HIS A 195 -35.90 -1.31 2.92
N ALA A 196 -35.57 -0.26 2.15
CA ALA A 196 -36.30 1.01 2.15
C ALA A 196 -37.79 0.86 1.76
N LYS A 197 -38.12 -0.08 0.88
CA LYS A 197 -39.51 -0.43 0.52
C LYS A 197 -40.34 -0.98 1.68
N ASP A 198 -39.69 -1.63 2.65
CA ASP A 198 -40.34 -2.36 3.74
C ASP A 198 -40.48 -1.51 5.02
N LEU A 199 -40.13 -0.21 4.95
CA LEU A 199 -40.23 0.72 6.07
C LEU A 199 -41.69 1.06 6.37
N THR A 200 -42.08 0.87 7.62
CA THR A 200 -43.39 1.27 8.16
C THR A 200 -43.49 2.79 8.32
N LEU A 201 -44.71 3.33 8.51
CA LEU A 201 -44.93 4.76 8.77
C LEU A 201 -44.07 5.29 9.92
N SER A 202 -43.99 4.55 11.02
CA SER A 202 -43.24 4.90 12.23
C SER A 202 -41.74 4.97 11.95
N GLU A 203 -41.18 3.97 11.26
CA GLU A 203 -39.76 3.92 10.88
C GLU A 203 -39.42 4.99 9.84
N ALA A 204 -40.29 5.20 8.84
CA ALA A 204 -40.13 6.22 7.81
C ALA A 204 -40.12 7.63 8.41
N ALA A 205 -41.06 7.94 9.31
CA ALA A 205 -41.10 9.23 10.01
C ALA A 205 -39.88 9.44 10.91
N MET A 206 -39.34 8.37 11.50
CA MET A 206 -38.10 8.44 12.28
C MET A 206 -36.93 8.81 11.36
N LEU A 207 -36.70 8.07 10.27
CA LEU A 207 -35.60 8.34 9.34
C LEU A 207 -35.70 9.72 8.68
N ALA A 208 -36.89 10.14 8.24
CA ALA A 208 -37.11 11.46 7.63
C ALA A 208 -36.80 12.63 8.60
N GLY A 209 -36.80 12.38 9.91
CA GLY A 209 -36.42 13.37 10.92
C GLY A 209 -34.92 13.62 11.04
N ILE A 210 -34.10 12.61 10.71
CA ILE A 210 -32.66 12.57 10.96
C ILE A 210 -31.86 13.61 10.13
N PRO A 211 -32.10 13.79 8.83
CA PRO A 211 -31.26 14.65 7.96
C PRO A 211 -31.07 16.09 8.42
N LYS A 212 -32.05 16.67 9.14
CA LYS A 212 -31.94 18.02 9.70
C LYS A 212 -30.74 18.17 10.64
N GLY A 213 -30.32 17.08 11.28
CA GLY A 213 -29.18 17.02 12.19
C GLY A 213 -28.82 15.57 12.48
N PRO A 214 -28.06 14.89 11.59
CA PRO A 214 -27.94 13.43 11.62
C PRO A 214 -27.38 12.87 12.92
N TYR A 215 -26.44 13.58 13.54
CA TYR A 215 -25.92 13.23 14.86
C TYR A 215 -26.91 13.55 15.99
N TYR A 216 -27.57 14.71 15.92
CA TYR A 216 -28.43 15.24 16.98
C TYR A 216 -29.78 14.50 17.10
N TYR A 217 -30.32 14.05 15.98
CA TYR A 217 -31.59 13.34 15.87
C TYR A 217 -31.43 11.84 15.63
N SER A 218 -30.22 11.28 15.77
CA SER A 218 -30.01 9.84 15.69
C SER A 218 -30.63 9.14 16.91
N PRO A 219 -31.53 8.17 16.73
CA PRO A 219 -32.13 7.44 17.85
C PRO A 219 -31.11 6.60 18.64
N LEU A 220 -30.02 6.16 17.99
CA LEU A 220 -28.93 5.41 18.63
C LEU A 220 -28.04 6.28 19.54
N ILE A 221 -28.14 7.62 19.43
CA ILE A 221 -27.34 8.56 20.23
C ILE A 221 -28.25 9.24 21.26
N ASN A 222 -29.40 9.74 20.82
CA ASN A 222 -30.36 10.43 21.68
C ASN A 222 -31.79 10.15 21.23
N GLU A 223 -32.35 9.06 21.73
CA GLU A 223 -33.70 8.62 21.39
C GLU A 223 -34.78 9.65 21.72
N LYS A 224 -34.67 10.36 22.85
CA LYS A 224 -35.65 11.39 23.24
C LYS A 224 -35.74 12.52 22.22
N ARG A 225 -34.60 13.01 21.72
CA ARG A 225 -34.55 14.03 20.65
C ARG A 225 -35.05 13.48 19.32
N ALA A 226 -34.69 12.24 18.99
CA ALA A 226 -35.15 11.56 17.79
C ALA A 226 -36.69 11.41 17.79
N LYS A 227 -37.30 10.93 18.89
CA LYS A 227 -38.75 10.83 19.07
C LYS A 227 -39.45 12.20 18.99
N ALA A 228 -38.91 13.24 19.61
CA ALA A 228 -39.49 14.58 19.50
C ALA A 228 -39.47 15.09 18.04
N ARG A 229 -38.40 14.77 17.29
CA ARG A 229 -38.31 15.09 15.86
C ARG A 229 -39.27 14.23 15.02
N GLN A 230 -39.39 12.94 15.30
CA GLN A 230 -40.36 12.04 14.68
C GLN A 230 -41.78 12.59 14.83
N LYS A 231 -42.16 13.07 16.03
CA LYS A 231 -43.45 13.73 16.26
C LYS A 231 -43.67 14.93 15.34
N THR A 232 -42.63 15.74 15.13
CA THR A 232 -42.71 16.89 14.21
C THR A 232 -42.93 16.45 12.76
N VAL A 233 -42.32 15.34 12.34
CA VAL A 233 -42.51 14.77 11.01
C VAL A 233 -43.95 14.27 10.86
N LEU A 234 -44.45 13.48 11.81
CA LEU A 234 -45.82 12.96 11.81
C LEU A 234 -46.87 14.08 11.77
N LEU A 235 -46.71 15.12 12.59
CA LEU A 235 -47.58 16.30 12.55
C LEU A 235 -47.52 17.02 11.20
N SER A 236 -46.35 17.06 10.56
CA SER A 236 -46.22 17.66 9.23
C SER A 236 -46.90 16.81 8.16
N MET A 237 -46.87 15.48 8.28
CA MET A 237 -47.58 14.56 7.39
C MET A 237 -49.10 14.69 7.55
N GLU A 238 -49.59 14.80 8.79
CA GLU A 238 -51.01 15.05 9.11
C GLU A 238 -51.48 16.38 8.50
N GLN A 239 -50.74 17.47 8.75
CA GLN A 239 -51.05 18.80 8.19
C GLN A 239 -51.03 18.84 6.65
N SER A 240 -50.28 17.94 6.02
CA SER A 240 -50.21 17.82 4.56
C SER A 240 -51.25 16.84 4.00
N GLY A 241 -52.06 16.21 4.86
CA GLY A 241 -53.11 15.27 4.47
C GLY A 241 -52.61 13.88 4.05
N TYR A 242 -51.34 13.54 4.29
CA TYR A 242 -50.79 12.22 3.94
C TYR A 242 -51.24 11.11 4.89
N ILE A 243 -51.53 11.47 6.15
CA ILE A 243 -52.02 10.57 7.19
C ILE A 243 -53.10 11.28 8.00
N ASN A 244 -53.96 10.51 8.65
CA ASN A 244 -54.94 11.06 9.60
C ASN A 244 -54.37 11.13 11.02
N LYS A 245 -55.09 11.83 11.91
CA LYS A 245 -54.70 12.02 13.31
C LYS A 245 -54.49 10.71 14.08
N LYS A 246 -55.29 9.69 13.79
CA LYS A 246 -55.21 8.38 14.47
C LYS A 246 -53.94 7.63 14.06
N GLU A 247 -53.60 7.64 12.77
CA GLU A 247 -52.36 7.06 12.24
C GLU A 247 -51.13 7.77 12.80
N ALA A 248 -51.16 9.11 12.88
CA ALA A 248 -50.07 9.90 13.45
C ALA A 248 -49.83 9.56 14.92
N GLU A 249 -50.89 9.43 15.73
CA GLU A 249 -50.76 9.06 17.14
C GLU A 249 -50.28 7.62 17.30
N GLN A 250 -50.84 6.67 16.54
CA GLN A 250 -50.42 5.26 16.58
C GLN A 250 -48.94 5.12 16.20
N ALA A 251 -48.50 5.75 15.11
CA ALA A 251 -47.11 5.70 14.68
C ALA A 251 -46.13 6.35 15.67
N TYR A 252 -46.60 7.34 16.44
CA TYR A 252 -45.82 7.95 17.51
C TYR A 252 -45.68 7.03 18.73
N GLN A 253 -46.72 6.25 19.06
CA GLN A 253 -46.71 5.31 20.19
C GLN A 253 -45.98 4.00 19.89
N ASP A 254 -45.78 3.68 18.60
CA ASP A 254 -45.02 2.49 18.20
C ASP A 254 -43.59 2.48 18.80
N LYS A 255 -43.26 1.34 19.42
CA LYS A 255 -41.92 1.05 19.93
C LYS A 255 -41.05 0.55 18.78
N LEU A 256 -40.06 1.36 18.41
CA LEU A 256 -39.12 1.03 17.35
C LEU A 256 -37.99 0.15 17.90
N VAL A 257 -37.64 -0.90 17.17
CA VAL A 257 -36.51 -1.79 17.48
C VAL A 257 -35.37 -1.44 16.54
N TYR A 258 -34.23 -1.02 17.09
CA TYR A 258 -33.05 -0.70 16.30
C TYR A 258 -32.05 -1.86 16.29
N THR A 259 -31.33 -2.01 15.19
CA THR A 259 -30.24 -2.98 15.07
C THR A 259 -29.08 -2.60 15.99
N HIS A 260 -28.90 -3.35 17.09
CA HIS A 260 -27.76 -3.23 18.01
C HIS A 260 -26.71 -4.26 17.63
N HIS A 261 -25.94 -4.03 16.56
CA HIS A 261 -24.60 -4.59 16.31
C HIS A 261 -24.26 -4.49 14.83
N HIS A 262 -23.28 -3.65 14.52
CA HIS A 262 -22.40 -3.92 13.38
C HIS A 262 -20.95 -3.61 13.77
N GLU A 263 -20.34 -4.54 14.50
CA GLU A 263 -18.93 -4.88 14.27
C GLU A 263 -18.82 -5.57 12.89
N MET A 264 -19.04 -4.82 11.81
CA MET A 264 -18.68 -5.24 10.46
C MET A 264 -17.51 -4.37 10.01
N LYS A 265 -16.44 -4.30 10.82
CA LYS A 265 -15.12 -4.02 10.26
C LYS A 265 -14.77 -5.27 9.44
N GLN A 266 -15.10 -5.29 8.15
CA GLN A 266 -14.41 -6.20 7.24
C GLN A 266 -12.92 -5.96 7.48
N LYS A 267 -12.21 -6.97 7.99
CA LYS A 267 -10.78 -6.87 8.27
C LYS A 267 -10.10 -6.63 6.93
N ASN A 268 -9.72 -5.38 6.63
CA ASN A 268 -9.09 -5.02 5.37
C ASN A 268 -7.89 -5.95 5.14
N ILE A 269 -7.86 -6.63 3.99
CA ILE A 269 -6.77 -7.55 3.65
C ILE A 269 -5.59 -6.69 3.21
N ALA A 270 -4.42 -6.87 3.82
CA ALA A 270 -3.19 -6.17 3.45
C ALA A 270 -3.29 -4.62 3.48
N PRO A 271 -3.67 -3.99 4.60
CA PRO A 271 -3.89 -2.54 4.62
C PRO A 271 -2.66 -1.72 4.20
N TYR A 272 -1.45 -2.14 4.61
CA TYR A 272 -0.19 -1.53 4.15
C TYR A 272 0.02 -1.61 2.63
N PHE A 273 -0.41 -2.71 1.99
CA PHE A 273 -0.33 -2.85 0.53
C PHE A 273 -1.34 -1.93 -0.15
N GLN A 274 -2.56 -1.84 0.39
CA GLN A 274 -3.59 -0.94 -0.14
C GLN A 274 -3.16 0.53 -0.10
N ASP A 275 -2.46 0.97 0.95
CA ASP A 275 -1.90 2.33 1.00
C ASP A 275 -0.91 2.60 -0.13
N VAL A 276 -0.08 1.61 -0.48
CA VAL A 276 0.84 1.73 -1.61
C VAL A 276 0.08 1.77 -2.93
N VAL A 277 -0.98 0.97 -3.09
CA VAL A 277 -1.86 1.02 -4.28
C VAL A 277 -2.51 2.40 -4.42
N LYS A 278 -3.04 2.97 -3.34
CA LYS A 278 -3.61 4.33 -3.35
C LYS A 278 -2.55 5.37 -3.70
N HIS A 279 -1.34 5.25 -3.16
CA HIS A 279 -0.22 6.11 -3.50
C HIS A 279 0.17 6.01 -4.99
N VAL A 280 0.14 4.81 -5.58
CA VAL A 280 0.40 4.59 -7.01
C VAL A 280 -0.70 5.23 -7.87
N LEU A 281 -1.98 5.02 -7.53
CA LEU A 281 -3.10 5.65 -8.24
C LEU A 281 -2.97 7.18 -8.28
N ARG A 282 -2.59 7.78 -7.14
CA ARG A 282 -2.45 9.22 -7.04
C ARG A 282 -1.23 9.76 -7.78
N ASN A 283 -0.05 9.21 -7.50
CA ASN A 283 1.21 9.84 -7.90
C ASN A 283 1.77 9.32 -9.23
N GLN A 284 1.43 8.09 -9.63
CA GLN A 284 1.89 7.52 -10.91
C GLN A 284 0.83 7.62 -11.99
N LEU A 285 -0.45 7.40 -11.65
CA LEU A 285 -1.56 7.50 -12.61
C LEU A 285 -2.22 8.88 -12.62
N GLY A 286 -1.84 9.78 -11.71
CA GLY A 286 -2.32 11.16 -11.69
C GLY A 286 -3.81 11.29 -11.37
N LEU A 287 -4.43 10.28 -10.77
CA LEU A 287 -5.84 10.32 -10.37
C LEU A 287 -5.99 11.16 -9.10
N ASP A 288 -6.93 12.09 -9.10
CA ASP A 288 -7.23 12.89 -7.90
C ASP A 288 -7.93 12.03 -6.83
N GLU A 289 -7.86 12.48 -5.58
CA GLU A 289 -8.41 11.73 -4.43
C GLU A 289 -9.91 11.46 -4.58
N ARG A 290 -10.68 12.40 -5.16
CA ARG A 290 -12.10 12.19 -5.42
C ARG A 290 -12.28 11.09 -6.48
N THR A 291 -11.53 11.08 -7.57
CA THR A 291 -11.62 9.97 -8.54
C THR A 291 -11.23 8.63 -7.93
N ILE A 292 -10.20 8.60 -7.07
CA ILE A 292 -9.79 7.37 -6.37
C ILE A 292 -10.86 6.88 -5.41
N GLU A 293 -11.49 7.78 -4.65
CA GLU A 293 -12.46 7.39 -3.63
C GLU A 293 -13.85 7.10 -4.20
N LEU A 294 -14.23 7.90 -5.19
CA LEU A 294 -15.59 8.17 -5.60
C LEU A 294 -15.79 7.93 -7.12
N GLY A 295 -14.74 7.58 -7.86
CA GLY A 295 -14.80 7.35 -9.31
C GLY A 295 -15.32 5.98 -9.75
N GLY A 296 -15.70 5.10 -8.82
CA GLY A 296 -16.20 3.76 -9.15
C GLY A 296 -15.16 2.86 -9.81
N LEU A 297 -13.87 3.04 -9.48
CA LEU A 297 -12.80 2.32 -10.15
C LEU A 297 -12.80 0.85 -9.72
N ARG A 298 -12.44 -0.04 -10.65
CA ARG A 298 -12.07 -1.43 -10.36
C ARG A 298 -10.57 -1.56 -10.51
N VAL A 299 -9.88 -1.70 -9.38
CA VAL A 299 -8.41 -1.75 -9.30
C VAL A 299 -7.97 -3.19 -9.08
N TYR A 300 -7.39 -3.81 -10.10
CA TYR A 300 -6.83 -5.16 -10.03
C TYR A 300 -5.35 -5.07 -9.68
N THR A 301 -4.99 -5.65 -8.55
CA THR A 301 -3.64 -5.57 -7.97
C THR A 301 -2.81 -6.82 -8.22
N SER A 302 -1.54 -6.77 -7.85
CA SER A 302 -0.63 -7.92 -7.91
C SER A 302 -0.65 -8.82 -6.67
N LEU A 303 -1.40 -8.44 -5.63
CA LEU A 303 -1.39 -9.11 -4.32
C LEU A 303 -1.89 -10.56 -4.46
N ASP A 304 -1.13 -11.51 -3.91
CA ASP A 304 -1.59 -12.89 -3.73
C ASP A 304 -2.15 -13.01 -2.29
N PRO A 305 -3.48 -13.15 -2.09
CA PRO A 305 -4.08 -13.18 -0.75
C PRO A 305 -3.55 -14.33 0.12
N HIS A 306 -3.19 -15.46 -0.50
CA HIS A 306 -2.67 -16.61 0.21
C HIS A 306 -1.25 -16.34 0.72
N MET A 307 -0.36 -15.82 -0.13
CA MET A 307 0.98 -15.42 0.31
C MET A 307 0.93 -14.31 1.36
N GLN A 308 0.06 -13.31 1.18
CA GLN A 308 -0.12 -12.25 2.16
C GLN A 308 -0.53 -12.80 3.53
N LYS A 309 -1.51 -13.71 3.56
CA LYS A 309 -1.97 -14.35 4.79
C LYS A 309 -0.84 -15.14 5.46
N ILE A 310 -0.03 -15.87 4.70
CA ILE A 310 1.15 -16.56 5.23
C ILE A 310 2.13 -15.55 5.86
N ALA A 311 2.44 -14.44 5.17
CA ALA A 311 3.35 -13.43 5.71
C ALA A 311 2.88 -12.89 7.06
N GLU A 312 1.61 -12.50 7.16
CA GLU A 312 1.01 -11.99 8.40
C GLU A 312 0.99 -13.05 9.51
N GLN A 313 0.66 -14.30 9.17
CA GLN A 313 0.64 -15.41 10.13
C GLN A 313 2.03 -15.76 10.67
N GLU A 314 3.05 -15.86 9.80
CA GLU A 314 4.40 -16.21 10.24
C GLU A 314 5.05 -15.10 11.07
N ILE A 315 4.80 -13.83 10.74
CA ILE A 315 5.26 -12.70 11.56
C ILE A 315 4.65 -12.79 12.96
N ASN A 316 3.34 -13.02 13.07
CA ASN A 316 2.65 -13.12 14.35
C ASN A 316 3.02 -14.39 15.13
N ALA A 317 3.32 -15.49 14.46
CA ALA A 317 3.67 -16.76 15.09
C ALA A 317 5.11 -16.81 15.60
N ILE A 318 6.04 -16.10 14.95
CA ILE A 318 7.47 -16.16 15.28
C ILE A 318 7.87 -15.07 16.26
N ILE A 319 7.32 -13.87 16.11
CA ILE A 319 7.69 -12.74 16.98
C ILE A 319 6.92 -12.86 18.28
N ASP A 320 7.66 -12.92 19.39
CA ASP A 320 7.10 -12.88 20.74
C ASP A 320 6.08 -11.73 20.88
N PRO A 321 4.83 -12.00 21.30
CA PRO A 321 3.81 -10.99 21.54
C PRO A 321 4.25 -9.88 22.53
N HIS A 322 5.16 -10.19 23.45
CA HIS A 322 5.70 -9.25 24.45
C HIS A 322 6.91 -8.45 23.94
N SER A 323 7.54 -8.87 22.85
CA SER A 323 8.60 -8.08 22.22
C SER A 323 7.99 -6.85 21.54
N GLN A 324 8.67 -5.70 21.62
CA GLN A 324 8.27 -4.47 20.91
C GLN A 324 8.87 -4.40 19.50
N ILE A 325 9.68 -5.39 19.11
CA ILE A 325 10.31 -5.45 17.80
C ILE A 325 9.25 -5.39 16.70
N GLN A 326 9.54 -4.61 15.66
CA GLN A 326 8.73 -4.49 14.46
C GLN A 326 9.29 -5.38 13.35
N ALA A 327 8.46 -5.61 12.34
CA ALA A 327 8.84 -6.39 11.16
C ALA A 327 8.33 -5.74 9.89
N ALA A 328 9.04 -6.01 8.79
CA ALA A 328 8.60 -5.71 7.45
C ALA A 328 8.94 -6.89 6.53
N LEU A 329 8.03 -7.23 5.62
CA LEU A 329 8.21 -8.28 4.64
C LEU A 329 7.75 -7.78 3.28
N VAL A 330 8.56 -8.02 2.25
CA VAL A 330 8.17 -7.84 0.85
C VAL A 330 8.49 -9.12 0.09
N ALA A 331 7.53 -9.60 -0.68
CA ALA A 331 7.71 -10.70 -1.61
C ALA A 331 7.30 -10.29 -3.03
N MET A 332 8.12 -10.61 -4.02
CA MET A 332 7.97 -10.14 -5.39
C MET A 332 8.32 -11.25 -6.39
N ASP A 333 7.57 -11.35 -7.50
CA ASP A 333 8.00 -12.19 -8.62
C ASP A 333 9.18 -11.52 -9.33
N PRO A 334 10.38 -12.13 -9.34
CA PRO A 334 11.56 -11.47 -9.90
C PRO A 334 11.48 -11.29 -11.42
N ARG A 335 10.56 -11.94 -12.12
CA ARG A 335 10.45 -11.90 -13.59
C ARG A 335 9.55 -10.76 -14.06
N THR A 336 8.54 -10.41 -13.27
CA THR A 336 7.51 -9.43 -13.62
C THR A 336 7.52 -8.20 -12.71
N GLY A 337 8.19 -8.26 -11.55
CA GLY A 337 8.14 -7.19 -10.57
C GLY A 337 6.84 -7.14 -9.76
N GLU A 338 5.88 -8.04 -10.02
CA GLU A 338 4.62 -8.11 -9.28
C GLU A 338 4.87 -8.39 -7.79
N VAL A 339 4.43 -7.46 -6.93
CA VAL A 339 4.53 -7.60 -5.47
C VAL A 339 3.39 -8.49 -4.99
N LYS A 340 3.74 -9.69 -4.53
CA LYS A 340 2.79 -10.73 -4.12
C LYS A 340 2.36 -10.62 -2.67
N ALA A 341 3.23 -10.12 -1.80
CA ALA A 341 2.92 -9.84 -0.40
C ALA A 341 3.70 -8.63 0.10
N LEU A 342 3.06 -7.82 0.96
CA LEU A 342 3.69 -6.68 1.63
C LEU A 342 3.13 -6.54 3.05
N VAL A 343 4.02 -6.60 4.04
CA VAL A 343 3.72 -6.31 5.44
C VAL A 343 4.61 -5.16 5.90
N GLY A 344 3.99 -4.06 6.35
CA GLY A 344 4.69 -2.83 6.77
C GLY A 344 4.93 -2.71 8.29
N GLY A 345 4.35 -3.61 9.08
CA GLY A 345 4.42 -3.61 10.54
C GLY A 345 3.56 -4.75 11.12
N ARG A 346 3.63 -4.95 12.44
CA ARG A 346 2.90 -6.03 13.12
C ARG A 346 1.40 -5.77 13.28
N ASP A 347 1.04 -4.51 13.49
CA ASP A 347 -0.34 -4.08 13.73
C ASP A 347 -0.58 -2.73 13.04
N TYR A 348 -1.41 -2.75 12.01
CA TYR A 348 -1.71 -1.58 11.20
C TYR A 348 -2.51 -0.52 11.96
N GLU A 349 -3.45 -0.92 12.82
CA GLU A 349 -4.30 0.02 13.56
C GLU A 349 -3.47 0.78 14.62
N LYS A 350 -2.45 0.12 15.18
CA LYS A 350 -1.51 0.77 16.10
C LYS A 350 -0.47 1.64 15.40
N SER A 351 -0.02 1.24 14.20
CA SER A 351 1.04 1.94 13.48
C SER A 351 0.88 1.78 11.97
N PRO A 352 0.24 2.74 11.27
CA PRO A 352 0.13 2.70 9.81
C PRO A 352 1.45 3.01 9.09
N PHE A 353 2.54 3.26 9.83
CA PHE A 353 3.87 3.51 9.25
C PHE A 353 4.38 2.26 8.54
N ASN A 354 4.51 2.34 7.22
CA ASN A 354 4.85 1.21 6.36
C ASN A 354 6.38 1.06 6.24
N ARG A 355 6.96 0.27 7.14
CA ARG A 355 8.42 0.05 7.21
C ARG A 355 8.99 -0.65 5.97
N ALA A 356 8.17 -1.35 5.19
CA ALA A 356 8.61 -2.00 3.97
C ALA A 356 9.01 -1.00 2.87
N VAL A 357 8.39 0.17 2.82
CA VAL A 357 8.57 1.16 1.73
C VAL A 357 9.02 2.54 2.21
N GLN A 358 8.87 2.84 3.50
CA GLN A 358 9.19 4.15 4.07
C GLN A 358 10.45 4.13 4.94
N ALA A 359 10.63 3.10 5.78
CA ALA A 359 11.75 3.04 6.71
C ALA A 359 13.08 2.78 5.98
N GLN A 360 14.10 3.55 6.34
CA GLN A 360 15.48 3.32 5.93
C GLN A 360 16.23 2.69 7.11
N ARG A 361 16.79 1.50 6.88
CA ARG A 361 17.42 0.66 7.91
C ARG A 361 18.75 0.13 7.41
N GLN A 362 19.71 -0.14 8.29
CA GLN A 362 21.03 -0.60 7.85
C GLN A 362 20.91 -2.05 7.37
N PRO A 363 21.18 -2.36 6.08
CA PRO A 363 21.02 -3.71 5.53
C PRO A 363 22.06 -4.70 6.07
N GLY A 364 23.14 -4.21 6.68
CA GLY A 364 24.21 -5.05 7.18
C GLY A 364 24.86 -5.87 6.06
N SER A 365 25.26 -7.10 6.41
CA SER A 365 25.85 -8.06 5.46
C SER A 365 24.97 -8.47 4.27
N THR A 366 23.67 -8.10 4.23
CA THR A 366 22.85 -8.31 3.02
C THR A 366 23.27 -7.40 1.85
N PHE A 367 24.17 -6.45 2.06
CA PHE A 367 24.73 -5.62 1.00
C PHE A 367 25.88 -6.29 0.22
N LYS A 368 26.54 -7.30 0.82
CA LYS A 368 27.73 -7.98 0.25
C LYS A 368 27.53 -8.60 -1.14
N PRO A 369 26.36 -9.15 -1.52
CA PRO A 369 26.17 -9.65 -2.87
C PRO A 369 26.35 -8.59 -3.97
N PHE A 370 26.04 -7.32 -3.68
CA PHE A 370 26.28 -6.22 -4.62
C PHE A 370 27.79 -5.98 -4.79
N LEU A 371 28.53 -6.02 -3.68
CA LEU A 371 29.98 -5.91 -3.68
C LEU A 371 30.63 -7.05 -4.46
N TYR A 372 30.23 -8.29 -4.20
CA TYR A 372 30.85 -9.44 -4.84
C TYR A 372 30.47 -9.60 -6.31
N TYR A 373 29.28 -9.16 -6.71
CA TYR A 373 28.98 -8.97 -8.12
C TYR A 373 29.93 -7.96 -8.77
N ALA A 374 30.15 -6.80 -8.14
CA ALA A 374 31.09 -5.81 -8.65
C ALA A 374 32.52 -6.37 -8.72
N ALA A 375 32.95 -7.12 -7.70
CA ALA A 375 34.27 -7.74 -7.68
C ALA A 375 34.45 -8.77 -8.81
N ILE A 376 33.45 -9.60 -9.09
CA ILE A 376 33.49 -10.55 -10.22
C ILE A 376 33.64 -9.81 -11.55
N ARG A 377 32.98 -8.65 -11.69
CA ARG A 377 33.12 -7.78 -12.88
C ARG A 377 34.52 -7.16 -13.01
N GLU A 378 35.26 -7.09 -11.92
CA GLU A 378 36.64 -6.59 -11.86
C GLU A 378 37.67 -7.75 -11.76
N GLY A 379 37.29 -8.96 -12.15
CA GLY A 379 38.21 -10.10 -12.31
C GLY A 379 38.29 -11.07 -11.12
N PHE A 380 37.51 -10.87 -10.06
CA PHE A 380 37.44 -11.85 -8.98
C PHE A 380 36.72 -13.12 -9.44
N THR A 381 37.11 -14.24 -8.88
CA THR A 381 36.47 -15.53 -9.09
C THR A 381 36.00 -16.09 -7.74
N PRO A 382 35.11 -17.10 -7.72
CA PRO A 382 34.77 -17.82 -6.50
C PRO A 382 35.98 -18.36 -5.72
N SER A 383 37.10 -18.59 -6.41
CA SER A 383 38.36 -19.09 -5.83
C SER A 383 39.34 -17.98 -5.44
N THR A 384 39.04 -16.70 -5.67
CA THR A 384 39.93 -15.61 -5.23
C THR A 384 40.12 -15.69 -3.72
N GLN A 385 41.38 -15.80 -3.29
CA GLN A 385 41.74 -15.93 -1.89
C GLN A 385 42.22 -14.60 -1.31
N MET A 386 41.83 -14.35 -0.06
CA MET A 386 42.39 -13.28 0.75
C MET A 386 42.51 -13.75 2.19
N ARG A 387 43.56 -13.29 2.88
CA ARG A 387 43.74 -13.58 4.30
C ARG A 387 42.68 -12.86 5.14
N SER A 388 41.99 -13.59 6.01
CA SER A 388 41.06 -13.03 7.00
C SER A 388 41.68 -13.05 8.39
N GLU A 389 42.05 -11.87 8.88
CA GLU A 389 42.65 -11.62 10.19
C GLU A 389 42.26 -10.22 10.67
N LEU A 390 42.36 -9.96 11.97
CA LEU A 390 42.08 -8.63 12.53
C LEU A 390 42.90 -7.58 11.76
N THR A 391 42.21 -6.67 11.07
CA THR A 391 42.84 -5.70 10.17
C THR A 391 42.29 -4.31 10.45
N THR A 392 43.18 -3.33 10.62
CA THR A 392 42.82 -1.91 10.67
C THR A 392 43.12 -1.28 9.32
N PHE A 393 42.11 -0.71 8.68
CA PHE A 393 42.21 -0.06 7.39
C PHE A 393 42.37 1.44 7.57
N THR A 394 43.35 2.05 6.90
CA THR A 394 43.50 3.50 6.80
C THR A 394 42.80 4.01 5.54
N PHE A 395 42.01 5.07 5.65
CA PHE A 395 41.31 5.71 4.52
C PHE A 395 41.37 7.23 4.64
N ASP A 396 40.78 7.96 3.68
CA ASP A 396 40.83 9.43 3.59
C ASP A 396 42.27 9.96 3.59
N ASN A 397 43.10 9.44 2.67
CA ASN A 397 44.53 9.76 2.56
C ASN A 397 45.31 9.60 3.87
N GLY A 398 44.94 8.61 4.69
CA GLY A 398 45.59 8.28 5.95
C GLY A 398 45.07 9.05 7.17
N LYS A 399 44.00 9.85 7.02
CA LYS A 399 43.45 10.66 8.12
C LYS A 399 42.46 9.91 9.02
N ALA A 400 41.93 8.78 8.57
CA ALA A 400 40.95 8.01 9.31
C ALA A 400 41.27 6.51 9.30
N THR A 401 40.86 5.81 10.35
CA THR A 401 41.02 4.35 10.50
C THR A 401 39.68 3.67 10.70
N TYR A 402 39.58 2.42 10.24
CA TYR A 402 38.41 1.58 10.43
C TYR A 402 38.83 0.13 10.66
N THR A 403 38.38 -0.45 11.76
CA THR A 403 38.66 -1.85 12.13
C THR A 403 37.33 -2.61 12.12
N PRO A 404 37.00 -3.34 11.03
CA PRO A 404 35.82 -4.18 11.00
C PRO A 404 36.05 -5.44 11.86
N HIS A 405 35.05 -5.79 12.65
CA HIS A 405 35.07 -6.99 13.48
C HIS A 405 34.27 -8.12 12.82
N ASN A 406 34.82 -9.32 12.78
CA ASN A 406 34.05 -10.51 12.42
C ASN A 406 33.08 -10.90 13.55
N TYR A 407 32.13 -11.80 13.25
CA TYR A 407 31.18 -12.26 14.26
C TYR A 407 31.91 -12.90 15.45
N ASN A 408 31.61 -12.43 16.67
CA ASN A 408 32.28 -12.81 17.92
C ASN A 408 33.81 -12.64 17.92
N ASP A 409 34.36 -11.71 17.12
CA ASP A 409 35.80 -11.49 16.99
C ASP A 409 36.60 -12.73 16.60
N TYR A 410 35.95 -13.63 15.86
CA TYR A 410 36.57 -14.86 15.39
C TYR A 410 36.98 -14.75 13.92
N TYR A 411 38.25 -15.04 13.65
CA TYR A 411 38.90 -14.88 12.35
C TYR A 411 39.50 -16.21 11.91
N ALA A 412 39.61 -16.42 10.59
CA ALA A 412 40.30 -17.58 10.04
C ALA A 412 41.77 -17.60 10.44
N ASN A 413 42.40 -16.42 10.47
CA ASN A 413 43.86 -16.21 10.54
C ASN A 413 44.63 -16.85 9.37
N ASP A 414 43.91 -17.21 8.31
CA ASP A 414 44.40 -17.86 7.09
C ASP A 414 43.69 -17.27 5.84
N ALA A 415 44.10 -17.70 4.66
CA ALA A 415 43.46 -17.42 3.39
C ALA A 415 42.13 -18.15 3.28
N ILE A 416 41.06 -17.41 2.99
CA ILE A 416 39.74 -17.97 2.66
C ILE A 416 39.37 -17.60 1.23
N THR A 417 38.58 -18.44 0.56
CA THR A 417 38.08 -18.16 -0.79
C THR A 417 36.89 -17.17 -0.75
N LEU A 418 36.64 -16.46 -1.85
CA LEU A 418 35.43 -15.63 -2.02
C LEU A 418 34.14 -16.44 -1.75
N ALA A 419 34.12 -17.71 -2.18
CA ALA A 419 33.02 -18.63 -1.92
C ALA A 419 32.78 -18.90 -0.42
N GLN A 420 33.84 -19.10 0.36
CA GLN A 420 33.72 -19.18 1.82
C GLN A 420 33.34 -17.82 2.42
N ALA A 421 33.98 -16.73 2.00
CA ALA A 421 33.79 -15.39 2.55
C ALA A 421 32.32 -14.92 2.50
N ILE A 422 31.61 -15.15 1.38
CA ILE A 422 30.18 -14.82 1.28
C ILE A 422 29.29 -15.76 2.10
N ALA A 423 29.63 -17.06 2.18
CA ALA A 423 28.84 -18.08 2.88
C ALA A 423 28.94 -17.94 4.40
N LEU A 424 30.13 -17.62 4.91
CA LEU A 424 30.44 -17.33 6.31
C LEU A 424 30.16 -15.87 6.68
N SER A 425 30.00 -15.00 5.67
CA SER A 425 29.76 -13.57 5.83
C SER A 425 30.93 -12.82 6.47
N ASP A 426 32.16 -13.15 6.10
CA ASP A 426 33.40 -12.54 6.60
C ASP A 426 33.46 -11.03 6.30
N ASN A 427 33.68 -10.20 7.34
CA ASN A 427 33.68 -8.74 7.23
C ASN A 427 35.02 -8.19 6.73
N VAL A 428 36.14 -8.79 7.14
CA VAL A 428 37.47 -8.37 6.73
C VAL A 428 37.65 -8.57 5.23
N PHE A 429 37.27 -9.74 4.70
CA PHE A 429 37.30 -10.05 3.27
C PHE A 429 36.46 -9.05 2.47
N ALA A 430 35.26 -8.72 2.95
CA ALA A 430 34.38 -7.76 2.30
C ALA A 430 35.01 -6.36 2.24
N VAL A 431 35.59 -5.87 3.33
CA VAL A 431 36.23 -4.55 3.36
C VAL A 431 37.49 -4.53 2.49
N LYS A 432 38.33 -5.58 2.53
CA LYS A 432 39.48 -5.74 1.62
C LYS A 432 39.04 -5.69 0.16
N THR A 433 38.01 -6.45 -0.19
CA THR A 433 37.45 -6.46 -1.55
C THR A 433 36.96 -5.08 -1.97
N HIS A 434 36.23 -4.38 -1.09
CA HIS A 434 35.67 -3.07 -1.38
C HIS A 434 36.74 -1.99 -1.63
N LEU A 435 37.81 -1.99 -0.83
CA LEU A 435 38.95 -1.12 -1.03
C LEU A 435 39.72 -1.47 -2.30
N PHE A 436 39.92 -2.77 -2.57
CA PHE A 436 40.65 -3.24 -3.74
C PHE A 436 40.01 -2.82 -5.07
N ILE A 437 38.68 -2.98 -5.20
CA ILE A 437 37.97 -2.62 -6.43
C ILE A 437 37.63 -1.12 -6.52
N GLY A 438 37.86 -0.36 -5.45
CA GLY A 438 37.48 1.04 -5.31
C GLY A 438 36.04 1.22 -4.83
N GLU A 439 35.87 2.11 -3.85
CA GLU A 439 34.62 2.26 -3.08
C GLU A 439 33.41 2.71 -3.92
N ASN A 440 33.67 3.47 -4.99
CA ASN A 440 32.63 3.95 -5.89
C ASN A 440 31.94 2.83 -6.67
N LYS A 441 32.63 1.71 -6.95
CA LYS A 441 32.08 0.59 -7.72
C LYS A 441 30.88 -0.06 -7.04
N LEU A 442 30.93 -0.16 -5.71
CA LEU A 442 29.81 -0.67 -4.91
C LEU A 442 28.61 0.29 -4.99
N VAL A 443 28.85 1.59 -4.86
CA VAL A 443 27.81 2.63 -4.97
C VAL A 443 27.15 2.60 -6.34
N GLU A 444 27.94 2.55 -7.41
CA GLU A 444 27.46 2.47 -8.80
C GLU A 444 26.62 1.20 -9.02
N THR A 445 27.11 0.06 -8.56
CA THR A 445 26.41 -1.24 -8.68
C THR A 445 25.06 -1.20 -7.94
N ALA A 446 25.03 -0.71 -6.70
CA ALA A 446 23.81 -0.61 -5.91
C ALA A 446 22.79 0.34 -6.57
N LYS A 447 23.22 1.50 -7.09
CA LYS A 447 22.35 2.43 -7.83
C LYS A 447 21.81 1.79 -9.12
N LYS A 448 22.64 1.06 -9.87
CA LYS A 448 22.23 0.33 -11.09
C LYS A 448 21.13 -0.68 -10.81
N LEU A 449 21.19 -1.32 -9.63
CA LEU A 449 20.19 -2.27 -9.13
C LEU A 449 18.92 -1.62 -8.55
N GLY A 450 18.88 -0.29 -8.47
CA GLY A 450 17.70 0.46 -8.05
C GLY A 450 17.62 0.79 -6.57
N ILE A 451 18.74 0.74 -5.83
CA ILE A 451 18.81 1.34 -4.49
C ILE A 451 18.71 2.87 -4.64
N THR A 452 17.66 3.46 -4.05
CA THR A 452 17.36 4.90 -4.17
C THR A 452 17.93 5.74 -3.03
N SER A 453 18.22 5.12 -1.88
CA SER A 453 18.84 5.77 -0.73
C SER A 453 20.21 6.37 -1.05
N LYS A 454 20.58 7.44 -0.33
CA LYS A 454 21.92 8.03 -0.40
C LYS A 454 22.94 7.06 0.19
N LEU A 455 23.92 6.65 -0.62
CA LEU A 455 25.03 5.79 -0.21
C LEU A 455 26.31 6.61 -0.08
N LYS A 456 27.09 6.37 0.97
CA LYS A 456 28.43 6.96 1.16
C LYS A 456 29.48 5.99 0.63
N ALA A 457 30.37 6.45 -0.25
CA ALA A 457 31.56 5.70 -0.67
C ALA A 457 32.61 5.76 0.45
N VAL A 458 32.51 4.85 1.41
CA VAL A 458 33.41 4.70 2.56
C VAL A 458 33.63 3.21 2.85
N PRO A 459 34.69 2.78 3.55
CA PRO A 459 35.06 1.36 3.59
C PRO A 459 33.96 0.50 4.22
N SER A 460 33.29 1.06 5.23
CA SER A 460 32.20 0.42 5.97
C SER A 460 30.93 0.17 5.14
N LEU A 461 30.77 0.78 3.96
CA LEU A 461 29.64 0.48 3.07
C LEU A 461 29.61 -0.99 2.65
N ALA A 462 30.77 -1.66 2.58
CA ALA A 462 30.88 -3.10 2.35
C ALA A 462 30.04 -3.93 3.33
N LEU A 463 29.82 -3.39 4.53
CA LEU A 463 29.04 -4.01 5.60
C LEU A 463 27.62 -3.42 5.71
N GLY A 464 27.18 -2.62 4.74
CA GLY A 464 25.82 -2.09 4.70
C GLY A 464 25.53 -1.00 5.74
N THR A 465 26.47 -0.09 6.02
CA THR A 465 26.29 1.01 6.99
C THR A 465 25.39 2.14 6.50
N SER A 466 25.09 2.21 5.20
CA SER A 466 24.14 3.20 4.65
C SER A 466 22.70 2.66 4.71
N PRO A 467 21.76 3.37 5.34
CA PRO A 467 20.37 2.92 5.45
C PRO A 467 19.65 2.80 4.10
N VAL A 468 18.90 1.70 3.90
CA VAL A 468 18.13 1.40 2.69
C VAL A 468 16.71 0.95 3.03
N LYS A 469 15.82 0.97 2.04
CA LYS A 469 14.44 0.46 2.17
C LYS A 469 14.38 -1.03 1.87
N VAL A 470 13.45 -1.74 2.52
CA VAL A 470 13.23 -3.18 2.28
C VAL A 470 12.84 -3.45 0.82
N ILE A 471 11.90 -2.66 0.29
CA ILE A 471 11.45 -2.78 -1.12
C ILE A 471 12.61 -2.60 -2.12
N ASP A 472 13.53 -1.66 -1.86
CA ASP A 472 14.70 -1.42 -2.71
C ASP A 472 15.65 -2.62 -2.71
N MET A 473 15.86 -3.24 -1.55
CA MET A 473 16.69 -4.45 -1.43
C MET A 473 16.05 -5.65 -2.15
N VAL A 474 14.75 -5.87 -1.98
CA VAL A 474 14.03 -6.96 -2.69
C VAL A 474 14.07 -6.74 -4.20
N LYS A 475 13.88 -5.49 -4.64
CA LYS A 475 14.05 -5.09 -6.04
C LYS A 475 15.46 -5.40 -6.53
N ALA A 476 16.50 -5.02 -5.81
CA ALA A 476 17.89 -5.29 -6.20
C ALA A 476 18.19 -6.80 -6.29
N TYR A 477 17.72 -7.59 -5.32
CA TYR A 477 17.90 -9.05 -5.32
C TYR A 477 17.13 -9.75 -6.45
N SER A 478 16.03 -9.17 -6.93
CA SER A 478 15.30 -9.71 -8.07
C SER A 478 16.14 -9.82 -9.33
N ALA A 479 17.09 -8.88 -9.53
CA ALA A 479 18.00 -8.91 -10.65
C ALA A 479 18.93 -10.13 -10.62
N PHE A 480 19.34 -10.60 -9.44
CA PHE A 480 20.11 -11.86 -9.37
C PHE A 480 19.21 -13.07 -9.66
N ALA A 481 17.97 -13.06 -9.16
CA ALA A 481 17.01 -14.13 -9.35
C ALA A 481 16.56 -14.33 -10.81
N ASN A 482 16.70 -13.32 -11.67
CA ASN A 482 16.24 -13.31 -13.05
C ASN A 482 17.36 -13.12 -14.11
N ASN A 483 18.60 -13.46 -13.76
CA ASN A 483 19.79 -13.37 -14.63
C ASN A 483 20.16 -11.95 -15.10
N GLY A 484 19.96 -10.96 -14.23
CA GLY A 484 20.49 -9.61 -14.39
C GLY A 484 19.52 -8.60 -14.96
N LYS A 485 18.23 -8.93 -15.05
CA LYS A 485 17.19 -8.04 -15.56
C LYS A 485 16.63 -7.17 -14.44
N LYS A 486 16.60 -5.86 -14.66
CA LYS A 486 15.90 -4.93 -13.78
C LYS A 486 14.40 -5.03 -14.03
N VAL A 487 13.66 -5.21 -12.96
CA VAL A 487 12.20 -5.06 -12.89
C VAL A 487 11.85 -3.98 -11.87
N GLU A 488 10.74 -3.31 -12.06
CA GLU A 488 10.19 -2.33 -11.12
C GLU A 488 9.09 -3.00 -10.27
N PRO A 489 8.96 -2.68 -8.97
CA PRO A 489 7.85 -3.19 -8.17
C PRO A 489 6.50 -2.76 -8.72
N VAL A 490 5.63 -3.73 -8.99
CA VAL A 490 4.30 -3.54 -9.58
C VAL A 490 3.27 -3.92 -8.53
N PHE A 491 2.40 -2.96 -8.19
CA PHE A 491 1.31 -3.13 -7.22
C PHE A 491 -0.06 -3.21 -7.90
N ILE A 492 -0.20 -2.62 -9.09
CA ILE A 492 -1.44 -2.54 -9.86
C ILE A 492 -1.20 -3.21 -11.22
N LYS A 493 -2.07 -4.14 -11.60
CA LYS A 493 -2.05 -4.79 -12.91
C LYS A 493 -2.99 -4.10 -13.88
N LYS A 494 -4.15 -3.63 -13.39
CA LYS A 494 -5.18 -3.02 -14.24
C LYS A 494 -6.09 -2.08 -13.44
N VAL A 495 -6.48 -0.98 -14.05
CA VAL A 495 -7.51 -0.06 -13.52
C VAL A 495 -8.57 0.13 -14.59
N VAL A 496 -9.83 -0.09 -14.20
CA VAL A 496 -11.00 0.08 -15.08
C VAL A 496 -11.94 1.11 -14.45
N ASN A 497 -12.49 2.03 -15.25
CA ASN A 497 -13.48 2.99 -14.77
C ASN A 497 -14.89 2.36 -14.66
N GLN A 498 -15.86 3.15 -14.19
CA GLN A 498 -17.24 2.71 -14.04
C GLN A 498 -17.89 2.27 -15.38
N GLN A 499 -17.46 2.87 -16.50
CA GLN A 499 -17.97 2.60 -17.84
C GLN A 499 -17.37 1.32 -18.46
N GLY A 500 -16.39 0.69 -17.80
CA GLY A 500 -15.70 -0.49 -18.31
C GLY A 500 -14.46 -0.18 -19.16
N GLU A 501 -14.05 1.08 -19.27
CA GLU A 501 -12.86 1.49 -20.02
C GLU A 501 -11.60 1.28 -19.18
N ILE A 502 -10.53 0.84 -19.84
CA ILE A 502 -9.24 0.59 -19.20
C ILE A 502 -8.49 1.92 -19.08
N ILE A 503 -8.30 2.40 -17.85
CA ILE A 503 -7.47 3.57 -17.54
C ILE A 503 -5.98 3.20 -17.56
N TYR A 504 -5.67 2.01 -17.03
CA TYR A 504 -4.31 1.53 -16.90
C TYR A 504 -4.26 0.02 -17.05
N GLU A 505 -3.24 -0.49 -17.74
CA GLU A 505 -2.93 -1.91 -17.81
C GLU A 505 -1.42 -2.09 -17.83
N TYR A 506 -0.91 -2.84 -16.87
CA TYR A 506 0.51 -3.11 -16.73
C TYR A 506 0.99 -4.01 -17.88
N LYS A 507 2.06 -3.57 -18.54
CA LYS A 507 2.78 -4.36 -19.53
C LYS A 507 4.15 -4.72 -18.96
N PRO A 508 4.47 -6.02 -18.80
CA PRO A 508 5.76 -6.44 -18.30
C PRO A 508 6.91 -5.91 -19.16
N GLU A 509 7.75 -5.09 -18.55
CA GLU A 509 9.00 -4.60 -19.14
C GLU A 509 10.17 -5.03 -18.27
N SER A 510 11.24 -5.48 -18.93
CA SER A 510 12.48 -5.86 -18.24
C SER A 510 13.68 -5.33 -19.02
N LYS A 511 14.64 -4.75 -18.31
CA LYS A 511 15.86 -4.21 -18.91
C LYS A 511 17.06 -5.01 -18.41
N GLN A 512 17.88 -5.54 -19.32
CA GLN A 512 19.15 -6.18 -18.91
C GLN A 512 20.08 -5.10 -18.33
N VAL A 513 20.43 -5.21 -17.04
CA VAL A 513 21.30 -4.24 -16.35
C VAL A 513 22.55 -4.87 -15.78
N LEU A 514 22.51 -6.13 -15.37
CA LEU A 514 23.71 -6.86 -14.97
C LEU A 514 24.20 -7.74 -16.12
N ASP A 515 25.49 -8.06 -16.07
CA ASP A 515 26.04 -9.13 -16.89
C ASP A 515 25.43 -10.47 -16.45
N PRO A 516 24.82 -11.26 -17.36
CA PRO A 516 24.13 -12.50 -16.99
C PRO A 516 25.06 -13.54 -16.35
N ASP A 517 26.31 -13.63 -16.79
CA ASP A 517 27.27 -14.64 -16.34
C ASP A 517 27.74 -14.29 -14.92
N ALA A 518 28.14 -13.03 -14.68
CA ALA A 518 28.50 -12.55 -13.35
C ALA A 518 27.31 -12.60 -12.36
N ALA A 519 26.10 -12.28 -12.81
CA ALA A 519 24.89 -12.39 -11.99
C ALA A 519 24.57 -13.84 -11.62
N TYR A 520 24.78 -14.79 -12.55
CA TYR A 520 24.65 -16.21 -12.27
C TYR A 520 25.70 -16.70 -11.28
N VAL A 521 26.98 -16.36 -11.47
CA VAL A 521 28.06 -16.72 -10.51
C VAL A 521 27.76 -16.15 -9.13
N THR A 522 27.31 -14.90 -9.02
CA THR A 522 26.91 -14.29 -7.74
C THR A 522 25.72 -15.01 -7.11
N THR A 523 24.76 -15.45 -7.93
CA THR A 523 23.63 -16.28 -7.47
C THR A 523 24.13 -17.61 -6.91
N GLN A 524 25.07 -18.28 -7.59
CA GLN A 524 25.66 -19.54 -7.11
C GLN A 524 26.45 -19.34 -5.81
N LEU A 525 27.19 -18.23 -5.67
CA LEU A 525 27.86 -17.85 -4.44
C LEU A 525 26.86 -17.70 -3.26
N MET A 526 25.72 -17.06 -3.51
CA MET A 526 24.66 -16.89 -2.50
C MET A 526 23.95 -18.21 -2.11
N THR A 527 24.04 -19.28 -2.90
CA THR A 527 23.59 -20.61 -2.44
C THR A 527 24.48 -21.16 -1.30
N GLY A 528 25.72 -20.67 -1.22
CA GLY A 528 26.73 -21.12 -0.28
C GLY A 528 26.35 -20.93 1.19
N MET A 529 25.52 -19.93 1.53
CA MET A 529 25.10 -19.72 2.91
C MET A 529 24.32 -20.90 3.51
N PHE A 530 23.85 -21.84 2.68
CA PHE A 530 23.12 -23.04 3.09
C PHE A 530 23.94 -24.33 2.93
N ASP A 531 25.18 -24.24 2.43
CA ASP A 531 26.01 -25.38 2.05
C ASP A 531 27.13 -25.61 3.08
N PRO A 532 27.07 -26.65 3.93
CA PRO A 532 28.10 -26.90 4.95
C PRO A 532 29.45 -27.30 4.36
N LYS A 533 29.52 -27.59 3.06
CA LYS A 533 30.80 -27.78 2.38
C LYS A 533 31.65 -26.50 2.36
N LEU A 534 31.06 -25.35 2.69
CA LEU A 534 31.74 -24.07 2.86
C LEU A 534 31.90 -23.69 4.33
N ASN A 535 31.66 -24.62 5.27
CA ASN A 535 32.13 -24.42 6.64
C ASN A 535 33.66 -24.37 6.63
N ASP A 536 34.21 -23.56 7.53
CA ASP A 536 35.64 -23.39 7.72
C ASP A 536 35.86 -23.10 9.21
N TYR A 537 36.58 -22.03 9.55
CA TYR A 537 36.69 -21.52 10.93
C TYR A 537 35.31 -21.32 11.57
N THR A 538 34.30 -20.91 10.80
CA THR A 538 32.92 -20.82 11.31
C THR A 538 31.91 -21.56 10.41
N THR A 539 30.65 -21.58 10.85
CA THR A 539 29.57 -22.22 10.11
C THR A 539 28.88 -21.25 9.16
N VAL A 540 28.39 -21.76 8.03
CA VAL A 540 27.62 -20.97 7.08
C VAL A 540 26.39 -20.30 7.72
N THR A 541 26.09 -19.07 7.31
CA THR A 541 25.12 -18.25 8.07
C THR A 541 23.67 -18.72 8.01
N GLY A 542 23.33 -19.61 7.08
CA GLY A 542 22.02 -20.25 6.93
C GLY A 542 21.86 -21.56 7.69
N GLN A 543 22.88 -22.01 8.45
CA GLN A 543 22.87 -23.30 9.14
C GLN A 543 21.63 -23.52 10.04
N SER A 544 21.15 -22.47 10.73
CA SER A 544 20.00 -22.54 11.65
C SER A 544 18.65 -22.83 10.97
N ILE A 545 18.53 -22.54 9.67
CA ILE A 545 17.30 -22.77 8.89
C ILE A 545 17.45 -23.86 7.83
N ARG A 546 18.66 -24.41 7.66
CA ARG A 546 18.99 -25.38 6.60
C ARG A 546 18.07 -26.60 6.57
N LYS A 547 17.72 -27.16 7.74
CA LYS A 547 16.83 -28.35 7.84
C LYS A 547 15.39 -28.06 7.38
N GLN A 548 14.99 -26.80 7.29
CA GLN A 548 13.63 -26.39 6.88
C GLN A 548 13.52 -26.18 5.37
N ILE A 549 14.64 -26.02 4.67
CA ILE A 549 14.67 -25.71 3.24
C ILE A 549 14.39 -26.97 2.41
N THR A 550 13.41 -26.94 1.52
CA THR A 550 13.03 -28.10 0.69
C THR A 550 13.36 -27.93 -0.79
N ARG A 551 13.93 -26.80 -1.19
CA ARG A 551 14.24 -26.46 -2.59
C ARG A 551 15.49 -25.57 -2.70
N PRO A 552 16.06 -25.43 -3.91
CA PRO A 552 17.21 -24.54 -4.11
C PRO A 552 16.83 -23.08 -3.83
N TYR A 553 17.57 -22.46 -2.91
CA TYR A 553 17.52 -21.03 -2.66
C TYR A 553 18.91 -20.42 -2.75
N ALA A 554 18.95 -19.14 -3.10
CA ALA A 554 20.09 -18.27 -2.93
C ALA A 554 19.66 -17.14 -1.98
N GLY A 555 20.55 -16.68 -1.11
CA GLY A 555 20.20 -15.58 -0.22
C GLY A 555 21.38 -15.03 0.55
N LYS A 556 21.06 -14.12 1.47
CA LYS A 556 22.00 -13.56 2.43
C LYS A 556 21.26 -13.12 3.69
N SER A 557 21.86 -13.39 4.83
CA SER A 557 21.48 -12.79 6.10
C SER A 557 22.34 -11.58 6.43
N GLY A 558 21.77 -10.63 7.16
CA GLY A 558 22.46 -9.46 7.70
C GLY A 558 22.01 -9.19 9.13
N THR A 559 22.95 -8.74 9.96
CA THR A 559 22.69 -8.39 11.35
C THR A 559 23.58 -7.21 11.68
N THR A 560 22.99 -6.16 12.24
CA THR A 560 23.68 -5.04 12.89
C THR A 560 23.33 -5.05 14.37
N GLU A 561 23.74 -4.04 15.12
CA GLU A 561 23.31 -3.87 16.51
C GLU A 561 21.80 -3.63 16.61
N THR A 562 21.17 -3.02 15.60
CA THR A 562 19.78 -2.52 15.65
C THR A 562 18.84 -3.18 14.65
N ASP A 563 19.38 -3.90 13.66
CA ASP A 563 18.62 -4.46 12.54
C ASP A 563 18.97 -5.94 12.29
N SER A 564 17.96 -6.77 12.05
CA SER A 564 18.13 -8.14 11.55
C SER A 564 17.41 -8.33 10.21
N TRP A 565 18.10 -8.97 9.27
CA TRP A 565 17.66 -9.13 7.89
C TRP A 565 17.85 -10.56 7.41
N MET A 566 16.90 -11.01 6.59
CA MET A 566 17.05 -12.16 5.71
C MET A 566 16.45 -11.82 4.35
N ILE A 567 17.25 -11.93 3.29
CA ILE A 567 16.78 -11.74 1.92
C ILE A 567 17.24 -12.94 1.11
N GLY A 568 16.34 -13.50 0.31
CA GLY A 568 16.67 -14.62 -0.54
C GLY A 568 15.58 -14.92 -1.54
N PHE A 569 15.87 -15.83 -2.44
CA PHE A 569 15.02 -16.12 -3.58
C PHE A 569 15.13 -17.56 -4.07
N ALA A 570 14.03 -18.01 -4.64
CA ALA A 570 13.99 -19.06 -5.65
C ALA A 570 13.80 -18.40 -7.03
N PRO A 571 13.97 -19.12 -8.16
CA PRO A 571 13.79 -18.53 -9.50
C PRO A 571 12.41 -17.90 -9.79
N GLN A 572 11.42 -18.12 -8.90
CA GLN A 572 10.04 -17.69 -9.08
C GLN A 572 9.53 -16.72 -7.99
N LEU A 573 10.33 -16.47 -6.94
CA LEU A 573 9.94 -15.59 -5.84
C LEU A 573 11.19 -15.08 -5.13
N VAL A 574 11.30 -13.77 -4.96
CA VAL A 574 12.26 -13.13 -4.07
C VAL A 574 11.51 -12.57 -2.87
N ALA A 575 12.05 -12.76 -1.67
CA ALA A 575 11.49 -12.19 -0.45
C ALA A 575 12.58 -11.62 0.44
N GLY A 576 12.27 -10.49 1.07
CA GLY A 576 13.10 -9.83 2.06
C GLY A 576 12.31 -9.60 3.34
N VAL A 577 12.93 -9.92 4.47
CA VAL A 577 12.40 -9.72 5.81
C VAL A 577 13.37 -8.87 6.59
N TRP A 578 12.85 -7.83 7.24
CA TRP A 578 13.54 -7.02 8.22
C TRP A 578 12.83 -7.11 9.56
N THR A 579 13.58 -7.14 10.66
CA THR A 579 13.08 -6.98 12.02
C THR A 579 13.99 -6.04 12.81
N GLY A 580 13.41 -5.13 13.60
CA GLY A 580 14.16 -4.20 14.45
C GLY A 580 13.24 -3.27 15.24
N TYR A 581 13.82 -2.49 16.14
CA TYR A 581 13.09 -1.51 16.94
C TYR A 581 12.93 -0.18 16.19
N ASP A 582 11.81 0.51 16.39
CA ASP A 582 11.56 1.77 15.70
C ASP A 582 12.56 2.85 16.07
N ARG A 583 12.91 2.93 17.36
CA ARG A 583 13.75 3.97 17.95
C ARG A 583 15.24 3.62 17.98
N GLY A 584 15.70 2.76 17.08
CA GLY A 584 17.12 2.43 16.92
C GLY A 584 17.76 1.76 18.14
N GLU A 585 16.94 1.13 18.98
CA GLU A 585 17.39 0.34 20.12
C GLU A 585 18.15 -0.91 19.64
N THR A 586 19.11 -1.37 20.46
CA THR A 586 19.89 -2.57 20.16
C THR A 586 19.05 -3.83 20.30
N ILE A 587 19.27 -4.80 19.42
CA ILE A 587 18.68 -6.13 19.50
C ILE A 587 19.60 -6.99 20.36
N ASP A 588 19.42 -6.96 21.68
CA ASP A 588 20.31 -7.69 22.60
C ASP A 588 19.95 -9.17 22.70
N LYS A 589 18.67 -9.50 22.55
CA LYS A 589 18.16 -10.87 22.67
C LYS A 589 18.52 -11.69 21.44
N MET A 590 19.23 -12.80 21.65
CA MET A 590 19.63 -13.72 20.58
C MET A 590 18.46 -14.29 19.78
N VAL A 591 17.31 -14.52 20.43
CA VAL A 591 16.08 -14.99 19.76
C VAL A 591 15.57 -13.97 18.73
N GLU A 592 15.62 -12.68 19.06
CA GLU A 592 15.14 -11.59 18.19
C GLU A 592 16.03 -11.45 16.96
N LYS A 593 17.35 -11.66 17.10
CA LYS A 593 18.28 -11.70 15.96
C LYS A 593 17.94 -12.80 14.95
N GLN A 594 17.22 -13.86 15.34
CA GLN A 594 16.84 -14.97 14.45
C GLN A 594 15.47 -14.77 13.77
N TYR A 595 14.63 -13.83 14.21
CA TYR A 595 13.26 -13.70 13.70
C TYR A 595 13.21 -13.53 12.18
N ALA A 596 14.01 -12.63 11.60
CA ALA A 596 14.02 -12.41 10.15
C ALA A 596 14.31 -13.70 9.35
N LYS A 597 15.27 -14.53 9.80
CA LYS A 597 15.59 -15.81 9.14
C LYS A 597 14.45 -16.82 9.23
N GLN A 598 13.85 -16.97 10.42
CA GLN A 598 12.77 -17.92 10.64
C GLN A 598 11.51 -17.51 9.87
N ILE A 599 11.16 -16.21 9.87
CA ILE A 599 10.02 -15.68 9.11
C ILE A 599 10.25 -15.94 7.62
N TRP A 600 11.44 -15.62 7.10
CA TRP A 600 11.75 -15.80 5.69
C TRP A 600 11.63 -17.27 5.26
N VAL A 601 12.23 -18.23 5.99
CA VAL A 601 12.21 -19.63 5.56
C VAL A 601 10.80 -20.22 5.60
N ARG A 602 10.02 -19.93 6.66
CA ARG A 602 8.64 -20.41 6.76
C ARG A 602 7.73 -19.78 5.71
N PHE A 603 7.88 -18.48 5.47
CA PHE A 603 7.16 -17.78 4.40
C PHE A 603 7.47 -18.38 3.03
N MET A 604 8.74 -18.58 2.69
CA MET A 604 9.16 -19.11 1.39
C MET A 604 8.69 -20.55 1.17
N GLU A 605 8.83 -21.41 2.18
CA GLU A 605 8.41 -22.81 2.12
C GLU A 605 6.89 -22.96 1.95
N LYS A 606 6.10 -22.23 2.75
CA LYS A 606 4.63 -22.27 2.67
C LYS A 606 4.11 -21.61 1.40
N SER A 607 4.65 -20.45 1.01
CA SER A 607 4.19 -19.73 -0.19
C SER A 607 4.46 -20.50 -1.49
N LEU A 608 5.52 -21.31 -1.51
CA LEU A 608 5.88 -22.12 -2.67
C LEU A 608 5.45 -23.59 -2.53
N GLN A 609 4.69 -23.94 -1.50
CA GLN A 609 4.16 -25.29 -1.32
C GLN A 609 3.29 -25.69 -2.53
N GLY A 610 3.46 -26.92 -3.02
CA GLY A 610 2.78 -27.40 -4.23
C GLY A 610 3.26 -26.78 -5.56
N LYS A 611 4.11 -25.75 -5.54
CA LYS A 611 4.70 -25.17 -6.76
C LYS A 611 5.97 -25.95 -7.19
N PRO A 612 6.27 -26.03 -8.50
CA PRO A 612 7.48 -26.71 -8.99
C PRO A 612 8.77 -26.21 -8.36
N LYS A 613 9.67 -27.14 -8.03
CA LYS A 613 11.02 -26.85 -7.52
C LYS A 613 11.96 -26.51 -8.68
N LYS A 614 12.01 -25.24 -9.08
CA LYS A 614 12.91 -24.76 -10.15
C LYS A 614 14.36 -24.66 -9.67
N LYS A 615 15.31 -24.99 -10.55
CA LYS A 615 16.74 -24.79 -10.34
C LYS A 615 17.20 -23.48 -11.00
N PHE A 616 18.29 -22.90 -10.50
CA PHE A 616 18.99 -21.81 -11.19
C PHE A 616 19.66 -22.36 -12.45
N LYS A 617 19.32 -21.80 -13.62
CA LYS A 617 19.83 -22.29 -14.90
C LYS A 617 21.13 -21.56 -15.26
N PRO A 618 22.25 -22.27 -15.51
CA PRO A 618 23.48 -21.65 -15.98
C PRO A 618 23.26 -20.96 -17.32
N THR A 619 23.94 -19.83 -17.49
CA THR A 619 24.07 -19.14 -18.78
C THR A 619 25.07 -19.88 -19.67
N LYS A 620 25.22 -19.47 -20.93
CA LYS A 620 26.18 -20.11 -21.85
C LYS A 620 27.63 -19.74 -21.54
N GLY A 621 27.87 -18.59 -20.90
CA GLY A 621 29.21 -18.08 -20.57
C GLY A 621 29.71 -18.47 -19.19
N VAL A 622 29.14 -19.53 -18.59
CA VAL A 622 29.61 -20.06 -17.31
C VAL A 622 29.92 -21.55 -17.40
N VAL A 623 30.91 -21.98 -16.63
CA VAL A 623 31.33 -23.38 -16.52
C VAL A 623 31.34 -23.81 -15.06
N GLY A 624 30.87 -25.03 -14.79
CA GLY A 624 30.89 -25.63 -13.47
C GLY A 624 32.04 -26.63 -13.34
N VAL A 625 32.91 -26.44 -12.36
CA VAL A 625 34.01 -27.38 -12.04
C VAL A 625 33.97 -27.76 -10.57
N TYR A 626 34.46 -28.96 -10.24
CA TYR A 626 34.59 -29.38 -8.85
C TYR A 626 35.88 -28.80 -8.27
N VAL A 627 35.74 -27.99 -7.22
CA VAL A 627 36.86 -27.37 -6.51
C VAL A 627 36.90 -27.79 -5.05
N ASP A 628 38.10 -27.74 -4.51
CA ASP A 628 38.32 -27.79 -3.08
C ASP A 628 37.99 -26.41 -2.50
N PRO A 629 37.02 -26.29 -1.58
CA PRO A 629 36.58 -25.00 -1.06
C PRO A 629 37.67 -24.27 -0.27
N ASP A 630 38.66 -24.98 0.29
CA ASP A 630 39.66 -24.40 1.19
C ASP A 630 40.75 -23.65 0.41
N ASN A 631 41.24 -24.26 -0.69
CA ASN A 631 42.28 -23.65 -1.53
C ASN A 631 41.79 -23.12 -2.88
N GLY A 632 40.54 -23.41 -3.27
CA GLY A 632 39.95 -22.94 -4.52
C GLY A 632 40.47 -23.64 -5.78
N LYS A 633 41.30 -24.67 -5.68
CA LYS A 633 41.88 -25.43 -6.81
C LYS A 633 40.96 -26.56 -7.26
N LEU A 634 41.21 -27.14 -8.44
CA LEU A 634 40.44 -28.29 -8.96
C LEU A 634 40.54 -29.48 -8.00
N ALA A 635 39.39 -29.93 -7.50
CA ALA A 635 39.34 -31.01 -6.53
C ALA A 635 39.70 -32.36 -7.14
N THR A 636 40.65 -33.04 -6.51
CA THR A 636 41.01 -34.42 -6.85
C THR A 636 40.10 -35.42 -6.11
N LYS A 637 40.29 -36.72 -6.36
CA LYS A 637 39.58 -37.78 -5.61
C LYS A 637 40.01 -37.83 -4.13
N SER A 638 41.19 -37.29 -3.80
CA SER A 638 41.73 -37.32 -2.44
C SER A 638 41.25 -36.15 -1.59
N CYS A 639 40.66 -35.10 -2.19
CA CYS A 639 40.10 -33.98 -1.46
C CYS A 639 38.94 -34.45 -0.56
N PRO A 640 38.95 -34.07 0.74
CA PRO A 640 37.90 -34.46 1.69
C PRO A 640 36.56 -33.81 1.32
N VAL A 641 36.61 -32.60 0.76
CA VAL A 641 35.43 -31.86 0.31
C VAL A 641 35.58 -31.55 -1.18
N ARG A 642 34.51 -31.82 -1.94
CA ARG A 642 34.41 -31.49 -3.36
C ARG A 642 33.12 -30.74 -3.59
N ARG A 643 33.23 -29.50 -4.07
CA ARG A 643 32.09 -28.63 -4.31
C ARG A 643 32.01 -28.22 -5.78
N LEU A 644 30.83 -28.38 -6.39
CA LEU A 644 30.58 -27.85 -7.72
C LEU A 644 30.48 -26.33 -7.62
N THR A 645 31.39 -25.62 -8.26
CA THR A 645 31.47 -24.16 -8.26
C THR A 645 31.48 -23.64 -9.69
N TYR A 646 30.76 -22.55 -9.94
CA TYR A 646 30.59 -21.98 -11.27
C TYR A 646 31.44 -20.74 -11.47
N TYR A 647 32.10 -20.66 -12.61
CA TYR A 647 32.99 -19.58 -13.02
C TYR A 647 32.50 -18.98 -14.33
N ILE A 648 32.86 -17.73 -14.60
CA ILE A 648 32.76 -17.20 -15.96
C ILE A 648 33.76 -18.00 -16.81
N THR A 649 33.35 -18.45 -18.00
CA THR A 649 34.20 -19.27 -18.87
C THR A 649 35.56 -18.61 -19.11
N GLY A 650 36.64 -19.37 -18.90
CA GLY A 650 38.02 -18.90 -19.01
C GLY A 650 38.60 -18.34 -17.71
N THR A 651 37.83 -18.35 -16.61
CA THR A 651 38.27 -17.90 -15.27
C THR A 651 38.28 -19.03 -14.23
N GLU A 652 37.91 -20.25 -14.62
CA GLU A 652 38.02 -21.44 -13.78
C GLU A 652 39.47 -21.78 -13.43
N PRO A 653 39.73 -22.37 -12.25
CA PRO A 653 41.07 -22.81 -11.88
C PRO A 653 41.57 -23.90 -12.83
N ASN A 654 42.86 -23.84 -13.18
CA ASN A 654 43.55 -24.84 -14.01
C ASN A 654 44.51 -25.74 -13.21
N GLU A 655 44.79 -25.39 -11.96
CA GLU A 655 45.62 -26.18 -11.05
C GLU A 655 44.78 -27.18 -10.24
N TYR A 656 45.33 -28.37 -10.01
CA TYR A 656 44.74 -29.38 -9.13
C TYR A 656 45.19 -29.20 -7.68
N CYS A 657 44.28 -29.50 -6.73
CA CYS A 657 44.58 -29.52 -5.32
C CYS A 657 45.61 -30.62 -4.99
N THR A 658 46.74 -30.21 -4.39
CA THR A 658 47.83 -31.09 -3.98
C THR A 658 47.83 -31.41 -2.48
N ASP A 659 47.12 -30.63 -1.67
CA ASP A 659 47.21 -30.64 -0.19
C ASP A 659 46.73 -31.95 0.45
N HIS A 660 45.95 -32.74 -0.30
CA HIS A 660 45.37 -34.00 0.14
C HIS A 660 45.89 -35.22 -0.62
N LEU A 661 46.92 -35.05 -1.47
CA LEU A 661 47.52 -36.19 -2.14
C LEU A 661 48.23 -37.07 -1.10
N PRO A 662 48.07 -38.40 -1.15
CA PRO A 662 48.80 -39.28 -0.26
C PRO A 662 50.30 -39.06 -0.49
N GLU A 663 51.03 -38.76 0.59
CA GLU A 663 52.49 -38.66 0.53
C GLU A 663 53.00 -39.92 -0.16
N LYS A 664 53.75 -39.75 -1.26
CA LYS A 664 54.54 -40.85 -1.80
C LYS A 664 55.47 -41.25 -0.66
N LYS A 665 55.17 -42.35 0.04
CA LYS A 665 56.15 -43.04 0.88
C LYS A 665 57.35 -43.23 -0.01
N ALA A 666 58.39 -42.42 0.18
CA ALA A 666 59.67 -42.66 -0.42
C ALA A 666 60.01 -44.08 0.01
N LYS A 667 60.07 -45.02 -0.94
CA LYS A 667 60.66 -46.32 -0.67
C LYS A 667 62.07 -45.99 -0.17
N LYS A 668 62.28 -46.03 1.15
CA LYS A 668 63.63 -46.17 1.71
C LYS A 668 64.20 -47.35 0.94
N LYS A 669 65.18 -47.09 0.06
CA LYS A 669 66.05 -48.16 -0.41
C LYS A 669 66.65 -48.72 0.87
N GLU A 670 66.15 -49.87 1.33
CA GLU A 670 66.96 -50.71 2.18
C GLU A 670 68.27 -50.90 1.42
N LYS A 671 69.36 -50.33 1.95
CA LYS A 671 70.68 -50.77 1.57
C LYS A 671 70.68 -52.27 1.82
N LYS A 672 70.67 -53.08 0.76
CA LYS A 672 71.04 -54.48 0.87
C LYS A 672 72.41 -54.48 1.52
N LYS A 673 72.50 -54.92 2.79
CA LYS A 673 73.79 -55.26 3.38
C LYS A 673 74.43 -56.29 2.45
N HIS A 674 75.65 -55.99 1.99
CA HIS A 674 76.40 -56.97 1.22
C HIS A 674 76.67 -58.19 2.11
N TRP A 675 76.70 -59.37 1.50
CA TRP A 675 76.84 -60.67 2.21
C TRP A 675 78.06 -60.72 3.16
N PHE A 676 79.10 -59.93 2.90
CA PHE A 676 80.31 -59.87 3.72
C PHE A 676 80.16 -59.05 5.01
N GLU A 677 79.18 -58.12 5.10
CA GLU A 677 78.90 -57.35 6.34
C GLU A 677 78.26 -58.19 7.44
N LYS A 678 77.96 -59.47 7.16
CA LYS A 678 77.54 -60.47 8.15
C LYS A 678 78.72 -61.24 8.79
N TRP A 679 79.92 -61.17 8.22
CA TRP A 679 81.05 -62.04 8.60
C TRP A 679 82.20 -61.33 9.33
N PHE A 680 82.26 -59.99 9.33
CA PHE A 680 83.27 -59.25 10.09
C PHE A 680 82.65 -58.01 10.75
N PRO A 681 82.24 -58.08 12.03
CA PRO A 681 81.60 -56.96 12.71
C PRO A 681 82.60 -56.03 13.43
N TRP A 682 83.85 -55.94 12.99
CA TRP A 682 84.87 -55.09 13.62
C TRP A 682 85.74 -54.43 12.55
N PHE A 683 85.30 -53.25 12.08
CA PHE A 683 86.08 -52.03 11.91
C PHE A 683 85.14 -50.84 11.74
#